data_AF-A0A7X7YPK2-F1
#
_entry.id   AF-A0A7X7YPK2-F1
#
_cell.length_a   1.000
_cell.length_b   1.000
_cell.length_c   1.000
_cell.angle_alpha   90.00
_cell.angle_beta   90.00
_cell.angle_gamma   90.00
#
_symmetry.space_group_name_H-M   'P 1'
#
loop_
_entity.id
_entity.type
_entity.pdbx_description
1 polymer ?
#
loop_
_entity_poly.entity_id
_entity_poly.type
_entity_poly.pdbx_seq_one_letter_code
_entity_poly.pdbx_strand_id
1 'polypeptide(L)'
;SYFKVKKTNKTDKQLPYRWNYVEDKEYPCNETRFSITNRLEKINDLPNNFLTNRKEFELWHLLYSVIDKNELEKALKKFAAKNNLPINEFVDAFVKFPPFERDYGSYSEKALKKLLPLMRMGKYWNYEAIDLNTRQRIEKLLTGEVDETIHDKVREKTSHLTDEKQFKGLPEWLAAYVVYGRHSEMSEYTKWNTYHDLNNYLQDFKQHSLRNPIVEQVIMETLRVVRDCWEKYGNIDEIHVELGREIKNPAEKRKKITKTITQNENTNLRIKALLIELANDGVENARPYSPTQEEILKIYEEGVLNSTIDIPNDIEKIVRKATPTKQELNRYKLWLEQKYRSPYTGEIIPLAKLFTPAYEIEHIIPQSLYFDDSLSNKVICESEVNKLKGNQLAYEFIKTHHGEKVELNFGKTVEIMSKEAYEKFVNENYRNNFFKRKKLLMDDIPDEFIERQINDTRYITKVVKSLLSNIVREEDEQEPTSKNVIVTTGQITNTLKRDWGLNDIWNEIIYPRFERLNRLTNSTLFGQWVNENGKRFFRTQVPLDLQKGFSKKRIDHRHHAMDALVIACTTRNHVNYLNNESAKSSNRETRYDLRNKLCKKVKTDDKGNYIWQFIKPWETFTQDAKIELENIVVSFKQNLRVINKTTNYYQRYVNGKKVIDKQTKGDHWAIRKSLHKDTVAGQVNLRFKKKVSLSVAIDQPENIVDKQLKREIKNLQKEKFDKKQILKYFGNLNYRWQGKEIKQPEIYYFSNDKVEMTASRVNLDTSFGTKKIESITDTGIQKILKNHLSKFDENVNGTIIEHPELAFSPEGIEEMNKNIRELNDGKPHKPIIKIRTYEPKGNKFNVGTKGNKKLKFVEADKGTNLFFAVYIDDDGKRNFETIPLNIIIERLKQGYEAVPEKNEKGHRLLFHLSPNDLVYLPTEEEIINRNISIPLDKNRIYKMVSCTGNESHFIPFYIANPIVKTTELGSNNKAQRAWTGEMIKEICIPIKVDRLGNIVEIETK
;
A
#
# COMPACT_ATOMS: atom_id res chain seq x y z
N SER A 1 25.30 -21.94 33.63
CA SER A 1 24.66 -20.61 33.70
C SER A 1 25.74 -19.55 33.76
N TYR A 2 25.48 -18.37 33.18
CA TYR A 2 26.43 -17.25 33.04
C TYR A 2 27.00 -16.74 34.39
N PHE A 3 26.36 -17.08 35.53
CA PHE A 3 26.80 -16.71 36.87
C PHE A 3 27.65 -17.76 37.60
N LYS A 4 28.06 -18.87 36.97
CA LYS A 4 28.85 -19.94 37.62
C LYS A 4 28.34 -20.38 39.01
N VAL A 5 27.04 -20.23 39.29
CA VAL A 5 26.44 -20.83 40.48
C VAL A 5 26.34 -22.32 40.18
N LYS A 6 27.15 -23.13 40.88
CA LYS A 6 27.05 -24.59 40.82
C LYS A 6 25.60 -24.95 41.13
N LYS A 7 24.93 -25.67 40.22
CA LYS A 7 23.69 -26.38 40.55
C LYS A 7 24.05 -27.35 41.69
N THR A 8 23.75 -26.99 42.93
CA THR A 8 23.66 -27.97 44.00
C THR A 8 22.44 -28.84 43.71
N ASN A 9 22.62 -30.14 43.87
CA ASN A 9 21.63 -31.15 43.50
C ASN A 9 20.24 -30.86 44.07
N LYS A 10 19.25 -31.21 43.24
CA LYS A 10 17.81 -31.31 43.50
C LYS A 10 17.46 -31.42 44.99
N THR A 11 16.94 -30.34 45.56
CA THR A 11 15.82 -30.27 46.54
C THR A 11 15.61 -28.80 46.94
N ASP A 12 14.41 -28.29 46.66
CA ASP A 12 13.72 -27.14 47.29
C ASP A 12 14.52 -25.94 47.83
N LYS A 13 15.20 -25.19 46.96
CA LYS A 13 15.31 -23.74 47.18
C LYS A 13 15.03 -22.98 45.88
N GLN A 14 13.93 -22.23 45.86
CA GLN A 14 13.74 -21.13 44.92
C GLN A 14 15.02 -20.29 44.93
N LEU A 15 15.64 -20.14 43.76
CA LEU A 15 16.72 -19.17 43.61
C LEU A 15 16.15 -17.80 44.00
N PRO A 16 16.81 -17.02 44.87
CA PRO A 16 16.29 -15.74 45.36
C PRO A 16 16.11 -14.69 44.25
N TYR A 17 16.57 -14.98 43.03
CA TYR A 17 16.48 -14.10 41.87
C TYR A 17 16.07 -14.91 40.64
N ARG A 18 15.02 -14.44 39.94
CA ARG A 18 14.57 -14.93 38.63
C ARG A 18 14.97 -13.91 37.57
N TRP A 19 15.35 -14.39 36.38
CA TRP A 19 15.63 -13.50 35.26
C TRP A 19 14.31 -12.96 34.67
N ASN A 20 14.17 -11.66 34.46
CA ASN A 20 12.96 -11.01 33.88
C ASN A 20 12.79 -11.26 32.37
N TYR A 21 13.59 -12.14 31.78
CA TYR A 21 13.68 -12.43 30.37
C TYR A 21 13.64 -13.95 30.21
N VAL A 22 13.16 -14.42 29.06
CA VAL A 22 12.93 -15.84 28.78
C VAL A 22 14.27 -16.58 28.81
N GLU A 23 14.44 -17.53 29.73
CA GLU A 23 15.73 -18.19 29.99
C GLU A 23 16.33 -18.91 28.76
N ASP A 24 15.47 -19.40 27.86
CA ASP A 24 15.88 -20.12 26.63
C ASP A 24 15.97 -19.22 25.39
N LYS A 25 15.79 -17.91 25.53
CA LYS A 25 15.89 -16.97 24.42
C LYS A 25 17.29 -16.35 24.40
N GLU A 26 17.98 -16.47 23.27
CA GLU A 26 19.18 -15.68 23.02
C GLU A 26 18.80 -14.20 22.91
N TYR A 27 19.35 -13.39 23.82
CA TYR A 27 19.21 -11.94 23.77
C TYR A 27 20.49 -11.36 23.19
N PRO A 28 20.40 -10.69 22.05
CA PRO A 28 21.57 -10.07 21.48
C PRO A 28 21.95 -8.83 22.31
N CYS A 29 23.07 -8.92 23.02
CA CYS A 29 23.59 -7.83 23.84
C CYS A 29 24.56 -6.97 23.02
N ASN A 30 24.15 -5.74 22.70
CA ASN A 30 24.98 -4.72 22.04
C ASN A 30 25.52 -5.14 20.64
N GLU A 31 24.61 -5.58 19.76
CA GLU A 31 24.93 -6.06 18.39
C GLU A 31 25.73 -5.06 17.57
N THR A 32 25.42 -3.76 17.71
CA THR A 32 26.11 -2.69 16.97
C THR A 32 27.58 -2.69 17.31
N ARG A 33 27.93 -2.64 18.60
CA ARG A 33 29.32 -2.66 19.04
C ARG A 33 29.99 -3.97 18.69
N PHE A 34 29.32 -5.11 18.88
CA PHE A 34 29.86 -6.42 18.51
C PHE A 34 30.19 -6.50 17.01
N SER A 35 29.29 -6.04 16.15
CA SER A 35 29.48 -6.06 14.69
C SER A 35 30.64 -5.17 14.26
N ILE A 36 30.80 -4.00 14.89
CA ILE A 36 31.93 -3.10 14.64
C ILE A 36 33.23 -3.75 15.12
N THR A 37 33.28 -4.25 16.36
CA THR A 37 34.48 -4.88 16.93
C THR A 37 34.93 -6.11 16.14
N ASN A 38 34.00 -7.01 15.78
CA ASN A 38 34.29 -8.20 14.96
C ASN A 38 34.83 -7.85 13.56
N ARG A 39 34.50 -6.68 13.01
CA ARG A 39 35.10 -6.20 11.75
C ARG A 39 36.48 -5.58 11.97
N LEU A 40 36.69 -4.91 13.10
CA LEU A 40 38.00 -4.36 13.49
C LEU A 40 39.02 -5.46 13.81
N GLU A 41 38.59 -6.61 14.33
CA GLU A 41 39.45 -7.79 14.59
C GLU A 41 40.09 -8.37 13.31
N LYS A 42 39.55 -8.04 12.14
CA LYS A 42 40.06 -8.52 10.83
C LYS A 42 41.14 -7.62 10.23
N ILE A 43 41.51 -6.56 10.93
CA ILE A 43 42.47 -5.55 10.48
C ILE A 43 43.77 -5.75 11.24
N ASN A 44 44.89 -5.88 10.53
CA ASN A 44 46.20 -5.98 11.15
C ASN A 44 46.65 -4.58 11.62
N ASP A 45 47.48 -4.52 12.67
CA ASP A 45 48.04 -3.26 13.22
C ASP A 45 47.01 -2.24 13.76
N LEU A 46 45.90 -2.71 14.34
CA LEU A 46 44.96 -1.82 15.03
C LEU A 46 45.59 -1.27 16.34
N PRO A 47 45.56 0.05 16.60
CA PRO A 47 46.03 0.60 17.87
C PRO A 47 45.26 0.02 19.08
N ASN A 48 45.97 -0.30 20.17
CA ASN A 48 45.35 -0.73 21.42
C ASN A 48 44.27 0.28 21.87
N ASN A 49 43.08 -0.23 22.22
CA ASN A 49 41.91 0.58 22.58
C ASN A 49 41.49 1.63 21.54
N PHE A 50 41.66 1.34 20.24
CA PHE A 50 41.25 2.23 19.16
C PHE A 50 39.79 2.70 19.28
N LEU A 51 38.86 1.79 19.62
CA LEU A 51 37.43 2.05 19.62
C LEU A 51 36.99 2.80 20.89
N THR A 52 37.24 4.11 20.93
CA THR A 52 36.69 5.01 21.96
C THR A 52 35.21 5.31 21.68
N ASN A 53 34.43 5.73 22.69
CA ASN A 53 33.01 6.08 22.52
C ASN A 53 32.78 7.10 21.38
N ARG A 54 33.71 8.05 21.22
CA ARG A 54 33.67 9.04 20.14
C ARG A 54 33.89 8.40 18.77
N LYS A 55 34.92 7.55 18.64
CA LYS A 55 35.24 6.87 17.37
C LYS A 55 34.16 5.85 16.99
N GLU A 56 33.61 5.15 17.97
CA GLU A 56 32.46 4.26 17.81
C GLU A 56 31.25 5.02 17.25
N PHE A 57 30.94 6.19 17.82
CA PHE A 57 29.87 7.05 17.32
C PHE A 57 30.14 7.61 15.92
N GLU A 58 31.34 8.12 15.65
CA GLU A 58 31.71 8.64 14.32
C GLU A 58 31.62 7.55 13.24
N LEU A 59 32.10 6.33 13.54
CA LEU A 59 32.05 5.20 12.63
C LEU A 59 30.61 4.68 12.44
N TRP A 60 29.86 4.53 13.53
CA TRP A 60 28.44 4.17 13.47
C TRP A 60 27.65 5.17 12.63
N HIS A 61 27.83 6.48 12.84
CA HIS A 61 27.12 7.52 12.12
C HIS A 61 27.41 7.48 10.61
N LEU A 62 28.66 7.19 10.24
CA LEU A 62 29.07 7.01 8.85
C LEU A 62 28.38 5.79 8.22
N LEU A 63 28.42 4.64 8.90
CA LEU A 63 27.79 3.39 8.46
C LEU A 63 26.25 3.47 8.42
N TYR A 64 25.66 4.31 9.27
CA TYR A 64 24.21 4.54 9.34
C TYR A 64 23.71 5.53 8.27
N SER A 65 24.48 6.59 8.01
CA SER A 65 24.02 7.73 7.18
C SER A 65 24.27 7.55 5.68
N VAL A 66 25.35 6.86 5.31
CA VAL A 66 25.76 6.74 3.89
C VAL A 66 25.20 5.44 3.29
N ILE A 67 24.32 5.59 2.30
CA ILE A 67 23.63 4.45 1.66
C ILE A 67 24.35 4.01 0.38
N ASP A 68 24.87 4.97 -0.38
CA ASP A 68 25.54 4.69 -1.64
C ASP A 68 26.90 4.05 -1.38
N LYS A 69 27.15 2.91 -2.04
CA LYS A 69 28.35 2.11 -1.82
C LYS A 69 29.62 2.86 -2.20
N ASN A 70 29.58 3.66 -3.28
CA ASN A 70 30.74 4.42 -3.74
C ASN A 70 31.03 5.61 -2.82
N GLU A 71 29.98 6.27 -2.30
CA GLU A 71 30.13 7.32 -1.28
C GLU A 71 30.63 6.75 0.05
N LEU A 72 30.14 5.57 0.45
CA LEU A 72 30.58 4.89 1.67
C LEU A 72 32.06 4.54 1.59
N GLU A 73 32.51 3.99 0.46
CA GLU A 73 33.93 3.68 0.25
C GLU A 73 34.82 4.93 0.38
N LYS A 74 34.42 6.05 -0.23
CA LYS A 74 35.13 7.34 -0.10
C LYS A 74 35.15 7.84 1.36
N ALA A 75 34.02 7.73 2.05
CA ALA A 75 33.90 8.14 3.44
C ALA A 75 34.78 7.28 4.37
N LEU A 76 34.80 5.96 4.18
CA LEU A 76 35.65 5.03 4.92
C LEU A 76 37.13 5.29 4.67
N LYS A 77 37.54 5.57 3.42
CA LYS A 77 38.93 5.98 3.11
C LYS A 77 39.34 7.22 3.89
N LYS A 78 38.46 8.23 3.93
CA LYS A 78 38.70 9.47 4.69
C LYS A 78 38.74 9.22 6.20
N PHE A 79 37.87 8.35 6.71
CA PHE A 79 37.85 7.97 8.12
C PHE A 79 39.13 7.23 8.53
N ALA A 80 39.59 6.27 7.71
CA ALA A 80 40.83 5.54 7.93
C ALA A 80 42.05 6.48 7.92
N ALA A 81 42.16 7.36 6.93
CA ALA A 81 43.25 8.33 6.82
C ALA A 81 43.27 9.29 8.02
N LYS A 82 42.11 9.81 8.45
CA LYS A 82 41.99 10.70 9.64
C LYS A 82 42.47 10.03 10.92
N ASN A 83 42.35 8.71 11.00
CA ASN A 83 42.61 7.92 12.21
C ASN A 83 43.91 7.09 12.14
N ASN A 84 44.75 7.29 11.12
CA ASN A 84 45.99 6.56 10.89
C ASN A 84 45.80 5.02 10.83
N LEU A 85 44.78 4.56 10.12
CA LEU A 85 44.48 3.13 9.91
C LEU A 85 44.91 2.67 8.51
N PRO A 86 45.24 1.37 8.32
CA PRO A 86 45.51 0.81 7.00
C PRO A 86 44.27 0.92 6.10
N ILE A 87 44.34 1.82 5.12
CA ILE A 87 43.18 2.30 4.36
C ILE A 87 42.48 1.17 3.61
N ASN A 88 43.24 0.33 2.89
CA ASN A 88 42.64 -0.72 2.05
C ASN A 88 41.99 -1.81 2.91
N GLU A 89 42.67 -2.30 3.95
CA GLU A 89 42.13 -3.33 4.87
C GLU A 89 40.89 -2.83 5.61
N PHE A 90 40.90 -1.59 6.11
CA PHE A 90 39.76 -0.99 6.78
C PHE A 90 38.56 -0.85 5.85
N VAL A 91 38.79 -0.40 4.62
CA VAL A 91 37.72 -0.26 3.62
C VAL A 91 37.16 -1.64 3.26
N ASP A 92 37.99 -2.65 3.00
CA ASP A 92 37.52 -3.99 2.65
C ASP A 92 36.71 -4.65 3.77
N ALA A 93 37.07 -4.41 5.03
CA ALA A 93 36.33 -4.90 6.19
C ALA A 93 34.94 -4.25 6.34
N PHE A 94 34.82 -2.93 6.06
CA PHE A 94 33.61 -2.16 6.32
C PHE A 94 32.74 -1.83 5.10
N VAL A 95 33.25 -1.94 3.87
CA VAL A 95 32.46 -1.68 2.64
C VAL A 95 31.37 -2.74 2.42
N LYS A 96 31.56 -3.93 3.02
CA LYS A 96 30.59 -5.03 3.06
C LYS A 96 29.76 -5.02 4.35
N PHE A 97 29.82 -3.95 5.14
CA PHE A 97 29.03 -3.85 6.36
C PHE A 97 27.54 -3.78 6.00
N PRO A 98 26.69 -4.65 6.57
CA PRO A 98 25.26 -4.62 6.27
C PRO A 98 24.68 -3.28 6.73
N PRO A 99 23.86 -2.59 5.90
CA PRO A 99 23.28 -1.31 6.29
C PRO A 99 22.44 -1.50 7.55
N PHE A 100 22.62 -0.63 8.54
CA PHE A 100 21.80 -0.64 9.74
C PHE A 100 20.32 -0.42 9.38
N GLU A 101 19.42 -1.09 10.11
CA GLU A 101 18.00 -0.80 10.00
C GLU A 101 17.75 0.66 10.39
N ARG A 102 16.97 1.37 9.56
CA ARG A 102 16.56 2.75 9.83
C ARG A 102 15.46 2.77 10.88
N ASP A 103 15.83 2.45 12.10
CA ASP A 103 14.97 2.50 13.27
C ASP A 103 15.51 3.50 14.30
N TYR A 104 14.71 3.80 15.32
CA TYR A 104 15.01 4.78 16.35
C TYR A 104 14.76 4.22 17.74
N GLY A 105 15.59 4.63 18.70
CA GLY A 105 15.33 4.37 20.11
C GLY A 105 14.03 5.04 20.57
N SER A 106 13.30 4.39 21.48
CA SER A 106 12.09 4.96 22.10
C SER A 106 12.35 6.22 22.93
N TYR A 107 13.61 6.47 23.29
CA TYR A 107 14.07 7.59 24.09
C TYR A 107 15.17 8.35 23.36
N SER A 108 15.19 9.67 23.55
CA SER A 108 16.34 10.48 23.12
C SER A 108 17.61 10.11 23.90
N GLU A 109 18.78 10.40 23.33
CA GLU A 109 20.06 10.20 24.04
C GLU A 109 20.10 10.98 25.37
N LYS A 110 19.54 12.19 25.38
CA LYS A 110 19.41 13.02 26.59
C LYS A 110 18.55 12.31 27.65
N ALA A 111 17.44 11.70 27.23
CA ALA A 111 16.58 10.97 28.14
C ALA A 111 17.23 9.69 28.68
N LEU A 112 17.89 8.92 27.82
CA LEU A 112 18.64 7.72 28.22
C LEU A 112 19.73 8.05 29.23
N LYS A 113 20.48 9.15 29.03
CA LYS A 113 21.51 9.61 29.96
C LYS A 113 20.98 9.96 31.35
N LYS A 114 19.74 10.42 31.47
CA LYS A 114 19.09 10.71 32.76
C LYS A 114 18.49 9.46 33.42
N LEU A 115 17.90 8.56 32.64
CA LEU A 115 17.23 7.36 33.14
C LEU A 115 18.22 6.26 33.54
N LEU A 116 19.26 6.03 32.73
CA LEU A 116 20.21 4.92 32.94
C LEU A 116 20.90 4.95 34.31
N PRO A 117 21.34 6.09 34.88
CA PRO A 117 21.89 6.14 36.23
C PRO A 117 20.96 5.55 37.29
N LEU A 118 19.64 5.76 37.21
CA LEU A 118 18.66 5.23 38.15
C LEU A 118 18.33 3.75 37.92
N MET A 119 18.40 3.29 36.67
CA MET A 119 18.08 1.91 36.28
C MET A 119 19.27 0.95 36.49
N ARG A 120 20.50 1.45 36.57
CA ARG A 120 21.70 0.62 36.73
C ARG A 120 21.80 0.06 38.16
N MET A 121 22.55 -1.04 38.29
CA MET A 121 22.83 -1.71 39.56
C MET A 121 24.29 -2.14 39.66
N GLY A 122 24.71 -2.50 40.88
CA GLY A 122 26.04 -3.04 41.17
C GLY A 122 27.17 -2.09 40.75
N LYS A 123 28.23 -2.62 40.16
CA LYS A 123 29.42 -1.84 39.74
C LYS A 123 29.16 -0.78 38.66
N TYR A 124 27.98 -0.79 38.04
CA TYR A 124 27.61 0.16 36.98
C TYR A 124 26.73 1.31 37.50
N TRP A 125 26.27 1.24 38.76
CA TRP A 125 25.51 2.31 39.39
C TRP A 125 26.43 3.28 40.13
N ASN A 126 26.17 4.57 39.97
CA ASN A 126 26.86 5.65 40.67
C ASN A 126 25.87 6.79 40.90
N TYR A 127 25.65 7.17 42.16
CA TYR A 127 24.73 8.26 42.53
C TYR A 127 25.16 9.61 41.93
N GLU A 128 26.46 9.89 41.89
CA GLU A 128 27.00 11.11 41.29
C GLU A 128 26.82 11.19 39.77
N ALA A 129 26.48 10.08 39.11
CA ALA A 129 26.15 10.08 37.69
C ALA A 129 24.71 10.54 37.40
N ILE A 130 23.87 10.70 38.43
CA ILE A 130 22.51 11.24 38.32
C ILE A 130 22.59 12.76 38.13
N ASP A 131 21.80 13.31 37.19
CA ASP A 131 21.84 14.74 36.91
C ASP A 131 21.37 15.59 38.10
N LEU A 132 21.95 16.78 38.25
CA LEU A 132 21.77 17.64 39.42
C LEU A 132 20.30 17.88 39.79
N ASN A 133 19.46 18.20 38.82
CA ASN A 133 18.04 18.46 39.06
C ASN A 133 17.31 17.23 39.61
N THR A 134 17.65 16.04 39.10
CA THR A 134 17.06 14.78 39.58
C THR A 134 17.54 14.46 40.98
N ARG A 135 18.81 14.73 41.32
CA ARG A 135 19.32 14.56 42.70
C ARG A 135 18.63 15.49 43.70
N GLN A 136 18.49 16.77 43.36
CA GLN A 136 17.74 17.73 44.19
C GLN A 136 16.29 17.28 44.42
N ARG A 137 15.65 16.72 43.38
CA ARG A 137 14.30 16.15 43.52
C ARG A 137 14.29 14.93 44.43
N ILE A 138 15.25 14.03 44.31
CA ILE A 138 15.39 12.86 45.19
C ILE A 138 15.56 13.32 46.65
N GLU A 139 16.38 14.33 46.90
CA GLU A 139 16.58 14.91 48.23
C GLU A 139 15.27 15.45 48.82
N LYS A 140 14.47 16.17 48.03
CA LYS A 140 13.13 16.65 48.44
C LYS A 140 12.11 15.53 48.66
N LEU A 141 12.21 14.44 47.91
CA LEU A 141 11.40 13.24 48.12
C LEU A 141 11.78 12.54 49.45
N LEU A 142 13.06 12.51 49.79
CA LEU A 142 13.58 11.88 51.01
C LEU A 142 13.33 12.72 52.28
N THR A 143 13.50 14.04 52.18
CA THR A 143 13.30 14.98 53.31
C THR A 143 11.83 15.27 53.59
N GLY A 144 10.93 14.97 52.65
CA GLY A 144 9.52 15.28 52.77
C GLY A 144 9.18 16.77 52.57
N GLU A 145 10.15 17.59 52.11
CA GLU A 145 9.93 19.00 51.81
C GLU A 145 8.85 19.14 50.73
N VAL A 146 7.85 19.99 50.98
CA VAL A 146 6.77 20.28 50.02
C VAL A 146 7.34 21.11 48.89
N ASP A 147 7.24 20.58 47.68
CA ASP A 147 7.64 21.23 46.45
C ASP A 147 6.49 21.10 45.47
N GLU A 148 5.87 22.23 45.11
CA GLU A 148 4.73 22.31 44.18
C GLU A 148 5.07 21.74 42.80
N THR A 149 6.37 21.61 42.45
CA THR A 149 6.84 21.02 41.19
C THR A 149 6.96 19.48 41.25
N ILE A 150 6.76 18.87 42.43
CA ILE A 150 6.78 17.42 42.64
C ILE A 150 5.34 16.95 42.95
N HIS A 151 4.68 16.38 41.95
CA HIS A 151 3.32 15.86 42.07
C HIS A 151 3.16 14.77 43.15
N ASP A 152 2.02 14.75 43.84
CA ASP A 152 1.68 13.78 44.90
C ASP A 152 1.79 12.32 44.44
N LYS A 153 1.44 12.04 43.18
CA LYS A 153 1.57 10.71 42.58
C LYS A 153 3.03 10.23 42.55
N VAL A 154 4.00 11.13 42.37
CA VAL A 154 5.43 10.80 42.47
C VAL A 154 5.77 10.37 43.89
N ARG A 155 5.28 11.11 44.90
CA ARG A 155 5.48 10.79 46.32
C ARG A 155 4.84 9.46 46.70
N GLU A 156 3.60 9.21 46.26
CA GLU A 156 2.92 7.92 46.46
C GLU A 156 3.76 6.76 45.89
N LYS A 157 4.21 6.89 44.64
CA LYS A 157 4.98 5.83 43.95
C LYS A 157 6.39 5.65 44.48
N THR A 158 7.00 6.67 45.09
CA THR A 158 8.37 6.63 45.63
C THR A 158 8.41 6.49 47.15
N SER A 159 7.27 6.40 47.82
CA SER A 159 7.14 6.31 49.29
C SER A 159 7.95 5.16 49.92
N HIS A 160 8.19 4.09 49.17
CA HIS A 160 9.00 2.95 49.60
C HIS A 160 10.52 3.18 49.48
N LEU A 161 10.96 4.28 48.86
CA LEU A 161 12.36 4.65 48.66
C LEU A 161 12.77 5.68 49.72
N THR A 162 13.39 5.20 50.79
CA THR A 162 13.75 5.96 51.99
C THR A 162 15.22 6.36 52.09
N ASP A 163 16.08 5.89 51.17
CA ASP A 163 17.51 6.21 51.16
C ASP A 163 18.03 6.38 49.72
N GLU A 164 19.07 7.20 49.53
CA GLU A 164 19.71 7.46 48.23
C GLU A 164 20.14 6.17 47.51
N LYS A 165 20.62 5.16 48.24
CA LYS A 165 21.08 3.88 47.69
C LYS A 165 19.94 2.99 47.18
N GLN A 166 18.69 3.35 47.46
CA GLN A 166 17.51 2.66 46.97
C GLN A 166 17.06 3.18 45.59
N PHE A 167 17.57 4.32 45.12
CA PHE A 167 17.35 4.86 43.77
C PHE A 167 18.26 4.19 42.71
N LYS A 168 18.48 2.87 42.85
CA LYS A 168 19.22 2.02 41.91
C LYS A 168 18.34 0.87 41.44
N GLY A 169 18.54 0.42 40.20
CA GLY A 169 17.75 -0.68 39.65
C GLY A 169 16.27 -0.35 39.48
N LEU A 170 15.90 0.93 39.40
CA LEU A 170 14.50 1.31 39.26
C LEU A 170 13.94 0.80 37.92
N PRO A 171 12.70 0.28 37.87
CA PRO A 171 12.05 -0.03 36.61
C PRO A 171 11.85 1.25 35.80
N GLU A 172 11.82 1.12 34.46
CA GLU A 172 11.75 2.25 33.50
C GLU A 172 10.70 3.29 33.89
N TRP A 173 9.50 2.83 34.26
CA TRP A 173 8.39 3.69 34.60
C TRP A 173 8.65 4.53 35.85
N LEU A 174 9.27 3.94 36.88
CA LEU A 174 9.56 4.61 38.14
C LEU A 174 10.75 5.58 37.98
N ALA A 175 11.77 5.17 37.23
CA ALA A 175 12.87 6.07 36.85
C ALA A 175 12.34 7.30 36.10
N ALA A 176 11.35 7.13 35.22
CA ALA A 176 10.71 8.25 34.52
C ALA A 176 9.96 9.19 35.48
N TYR A 177 9.23 8.67 36.46
CA TYR A 177 8.60 9.50 37.50
C TYR A 177 9.61 10.28 38.32
N VAL A 178 10.72 9.65 38.72
CA VAL A 178 11.78 10.34 39.48
C VAL A 178 12.41 11.47 38.66
N VAL A 179 12.77 11.21 37.40
CA VAL A 179 13.43 12.23 36.54
C VAL A 179 12.47 13.32 36.07
N TYR A 180 11.27 12.96 35.64
CA TYR A 180 10.37 13.85 34.90
C TYR A 180 9.09 14.20 35.65
N GLY A 181 8.79 13.55 36.78
CA GLY A 181 7.52 13.70 37.50
C GLY A 181 6.36 12.94 36.86
N ARG A 182 6.62 12.17 35.80
CA ARG A 182 5.60 11.49 34.99
C ARG A 182 6.17 10.30 34.22
N HIS A 183 5.30 9.38 33.82
CA HIS A 183 5.67 8.21 33.02
C HIS A 183 5.82 8.50 31.51
N SER A 184 5.28 9.62 30.99
CA SER A 184 5.24 9.93 29.55
C SER A 184 6.01 11.22 29.16
N GLU A 185 6.46 11.30 27.90
CA GLU A 185 7.35 12.37 27.38
C GLU A 185 6.68 13.76 27.21
N MET A 186 5.36 13.90 27.26
CA MET A 186 4.69 15.17 26.92
C MET A 186 4.73 16.20 28.05
N SER A 187 5.17 17.42 27.72
CA SER A 187 5.44 18.50 28.67
C SER A 187 4.21 19.20 29.25
N GLU A 188 3.13 19.35 28.48
CA GLU A 188 1.93 20.09 28.87
C GLU A 188 0.68 19.43 28.24
N TYR A 189 -0.37 19.21 29.03
CA TYR A 189 -1.67 18.74 28.52
C TYR A 189 -2.53 19.97 28.19
N THR A 190 -2.69 20.26 26.90
CA THR A 190 -3.48 21.40 26.44
C THR A 190 -4.92 20.98 26.18
N LYS A 191 -5.90 21.70 26.73
CA LYS A 191 -7.31 21.62 26.31
C LYS A 191 -7.58 22.73 25.30
N TRP A 192 -8.11 22.36 24.15
CA TRP A 192 -8.67 23.29 23.17
C TRP A 192 -10.13 23.51 23.56
N ASN A 193 -10.50 24.76 23.81
CA ASN A 193 -11.85 25.11 24.24
C ASN A 193 -12.75 25.43 23.05
N THR A 194 -12.15 25.86 21.94
CA THR A 194 -12.87 26.23 20.73
C THR A 194 -12.18 25.69 19.48
N TYR A 195 -12.92 25.61 18.38
CA TYR A 195 -12.37 25.27 17.08
C TYR A 195 -11.31 26.28 16.59
N HIS A 196 -11.26 27.49 17.14
CA HIS A 196 -10.21 28.48 16.86
C HIS A 196 -8.84 28.05 17.37
N ASP A 197 -8.76 27.38 18.52
CA ASP A 197 -7.49 26.87 19.06
C ASP A 197 -6.88 25.83 18.12
N LEU A 198 -7.73 24.95 17.60
CA LEU A 198 -7.35 23.97 16.57
C LEU A 198 -6.94 24.66 15.26
N ASN A 199 -7.61 25.74 14.86
CA ASN A 199 -7.20 26.53 13.70
C ASN A 199 -5.81 27.14 13.86
N ASN A 200 -5.51 27.71 15.02
CA ASN A 200 -4.19 28.27 15.32
C ASN A 200 -3.11 27.18 15.23
N TYR A 201 -3.36 26.02 15.85
CA TYR A 201 -2.47 24.86 15.71
C TYR A 201 -2.25 24.46 14.25
N LEU A 202 -3.30 24.39 13.43
CA LEU A 202 -3.20 24.05 12.01
C LEU A 202 -2.42 25.08 11.18
N GLN A 203 -2.45 26.35 11.57
CA GLN A 203 -1.71 27.44 10.91
C GLN A 203 -0.22 27.43 11.29
N ASP A 204 0.08 27.20 12.57
CA ASP A 204 1.44 27.16 13.11
C ASP A 204 2.17 25.85 12.85
N PHE A 205 1.44 24.84 12.38
CA PHE A 205 1.99 23.52 12.11
C PHE A 205 3.09 23.59 11.03
N LYS A 206 4.33 23.35 11.46
CA LYS A 206 5.51 23.36 10.58
C LYS A 206 5.49 22.12 9.68
N GLN A 207 5.48 22.35 8.36
CA GLN A 207 5.57 21.28 7.37
C GLN A 207 6.87 20.47 7.55
N HIS A 208 6.77 19.14 7.44
CA HIS A 208 7.87 18.19 7.70
C HIS A 208 8.34 18.13 9.17
N SER A 209 7.54 18.64 10.11
CA SER A 209 7.76 18.40 11.53
C SER A 209 7.56 16.93 11.90
N LEU A 210 6.72 16.20 11.15
CA LEU A 210 6.59 14.76 11.27
C LEU A 210 7.48 14.06 10.24
N ARG A 211 8.24 13.05 10.70
CA ARG A 211 9.21 12.31 9.87
C ARG A 211 8.60 11.61 8.65
N ASN A 212 7.29 11.37 8.63
CA ASN A 212 6.57 10.77 7.51
C ASN A 212 5.55 11.76 6.92
N PRO A 213 5.78 12.28 5.70
CA PRO A 213 4.91 13.29 5.10
C PRO A 213 3.50 12.77 4.77
N ILE A 214 3.34 11.47 4.52
CA ILE A 214 2.01 10.87 4.30
C ILE A 214 1.20 10.91 5.59
N VAL A 215 1.84 10.59 6.71
CA VAL A 215 1.21 10.59 8.03
C VAL A 215 0.83 12.02 8.42
N GLU A 216 1.74 12.96 8.20
CA GLU A 216 1.47 14.39 8.38
C GLU A 216 0.23 14.82 7.61
N GLN A 217 0.16 14.48 6.31
CA GLN A 217 -1.00 14.80 5.49
C GLN A 217 -2.30 14.17 6.02
N VAL A 218 -2.27 12.91 6.47
CA VAL A 218 -3.45 12.23 7.02
C VAL A 218 -3.91 12.89 8.32
N ILE A 219 -3.01 13.14 9.26
CA ILE A 219 -3.33 13.77 10.56
C ILE A 219 -3.92 15.16 10.33
N MET A 220 -3.30 15.95 9.47
CA MET A 220 -3.75 17.31 9.17
C MET A 220 -5.12 17.32 8.50
N GLU A 221 -5.42 16.35 7.62
CA GLU A 221 -6.75 16.23 7.02
C GLU A 221 -7.78 15.78 8.06
N THR A 222 -7.47 14.81 8.93
CA THR A 222 -8.35 14.39 10.03
C THR A 222 -8.70 15.55 10.93
N LEU A 223 -7.71 16.33 11.39
CA LEU A 223 -7.94 17.51 12.22
C LEU A 223 -8.80 18.57 11.53
N ARG A 224 -8.62 18.76 10.23
CA ARG A 224 -9.46 19.67 9.43
C ARG A 224 -10.90 19.19 9.30
N VAL A 225 -11.14 17.88 9.24
CA VAL A 225 -12.50 17.33 9.26
C VAL A 225 -13.12 17.53 10.64
N VAL A 226 -12.40 17.18 11.71
CA VAL A 226 -12.88 17.33 13.09
C VAL A 226 -13.21 18.80 13.40
N ARG A 227 -12.36 19.73 12.95
CA ARG A 227 -12.62 21.16 13.05
C ARG A 227 -13.94 21.55 12.39
N ASP A 228 -14.17 21.14 11.13
CA ASP A 228 -15.40 21.50 10.40
C ASP A 228 -16.64 20.87 11.06
N CYS A 229 -16.51 19.66 11.62
CA CYS A 229 -17.56 19.05 12.43
C CYS A 229 -17.83 19.87 13.71
N TRP A 230 -16.78 20.31 14.41
CA TRP A 230 -16.89 21.12 15.62
C TRP A 230 -17.55 22.47 15.33
N GLU A 231 -17.16 23.13 14.24
CA GLU A 231 -17.76 24.37 13.78
C GLU A 231 -19.24 24.21 13.42
N LYS A 232 -19.60 23.11 12.74
CA LYS A 232 -20.98 22.88 12.26
C LYS A 232 -21.92 22.36 13.34
N TYR A 233 -21.48 21.44 14.19
CA TYR A 233 -22.34 20.69 15.12
C TYR A 233 -22.15 21.07 16.59
N GLY A 234 -21.15 21.91 16.92
CA GLY A 234 -20.89 22.33 18.29
C GLY A 234 -20.04 21.33 19.09
N ASN A 235 -20.29 21.23 20.40
CA ASN A 235 -19.45 20.48 21.32
C ASN A 235 -19.31 19.00 20.92
N ILE A 236 -18.11 18.44 21.09
CA ILE A 236 -17.81 17.04 20.81
C ILE A 236 -17.56 16.34 22.15
N ASP A 237 -18.41 15.39 22.50
CA ASP A 237 -18.30 14.66 23.78
C ASP A 237 -17.23 13.56 23.72
N GLU A 238 -17.21 12.77 22.65
CA GLU A 238 -16.28 11.65 22.46
C GLU A 238 -15.73 11.63 21.02
N ILE A 239 -14.47 11.19 20.87
CA ILE A 239 -13.86 10.95 19.56
C ILE A 239 -13.43 9.50 19.45
N HIS A 240 -14.02 8.80 18.49
CA HIS A 240 -13.70 7.40 18.22
C HIS A 240 -12.81 7.30 16.98
N VAL A 241 -11.73 6.52 17.08
CA VAL A 241 -10.79 6.36 15.97
C VAL A 241 -10.37 4.90 15.77
N GLU A 242 -10.51 4.42 14.53
CA GLU A 242 -9.90 3.16 14.11
C GLU A 242 -8.47 3.42 13.62
N LEU A 243 -7.50 2.77 14.25
CA LEU A 243 -6.10 2.97 13.89
C LEU A 243 -5.61 1.90 12.91
N GLY A 244 -5.29 2.32 11.68
CA GLY A 244 -4.68 1.45 10.68
C GLY A 244 -3.34 0.87 11.16
N ARG A 245 -3.20 -0.46 11.15
CA ARG A 245 -1.94 -1.16 11.45
C ARG A 245 -0.87 -0.89 10.38
N GLU A 246 -1.27 -0.60 9.15
CA GLU A 246 -0.38 -0.48 7.98
C GLU A 246 0.30 0.89 7.82
N ILE A 247 -0.34 1.98 8.27
CA ILE A 247 0.14 3.37 8.12
C ILE A 247 1.50 3.58 8.80
N LYS A 248 1.85 2.69 9.72
CA LYS A 248 2.99 2.77 10.63
C LYS A 248 4.20 2.00 10.11
N ASN A 249 4.02 1.14 9.11
CA ASN A 249 5.08 0.30 8.58
C ASN A 249 5.90 1.04 7.49
N PRO A 250 7.24 0.93 7.49
CA PRO A 250 8.07 1.39 6.39
C PRO A 250 7.66 0.78 5.05
N ALA A 251 8.03 1.42 3.92
CA ALA A 251 7.67 0.98 2.58
C ALA A 251 7.99 -0.50 2.31
N GLU A 252 9.17 -0.97 2.70
CA GLU A 252 9.59 -2.37 2.55
C GLU A 252 8.76 -3.36 3.37
N LYS A 253 8.39 -3.00 4.62
CA LYS A 253 7.56 -3.85 5.46
C LYS A 253 6.13 -3.92 4.93
N ARG A 254 5.58 -2.82 4.42
CA ARG A 254 4.29 -2.81 3.70
C ARG A 254 4.35 -3.72 2.47
N LYS A 255 5.42 -3.64 1.67
CA LYS A 255 5.64 -4.50 0.49
C LYS A 255 5.66 -5.99 0.86
N LYS A 256 6.33 -6.37 1.96
CA LYS A 256 6.33 -7.76 2.47
C LYS A 256 4.92 -8.22 2.86
N ILE A 257 4.17 -7.41 3.62
CA ILE A 257 2.79 -7.73 4.03
C ILE A 257 1.89 -7.88 2.79
N THR A 258 1.96 -6.95 1.84
CA THR A 258 1.21 -7.03 0.58
C THR A 258 1.56 -8.32 -0.18
N LYS A 259 2.83 -8.69 -0.27
CA LYS A 259 3.25 -9.94 -0.92
C LYS A 259 2.60 -11.16 -0.27
N THR A 260 2.59 -11.25 1.05
CA THR A 260 1.93 -12.35 1.78
C THR A 260 0.43 -12.37 1.56
N ILE A 261 -0.24 -11.20 1.57
CA ILE A 261 -1.68 -11.10 1.29
C ILE A 261 -1.99 -11.57 -0.13
N THR A 262 -1.21 -11.13 -1.13
CA THR A 262 -1.37 -11.55 -2.53
C THR A 262 -1.10 -13.04 -2.72
N GLN A 263 -0.13 -13.62 -2.01
CA GLN A 263 0.12 -15.06 -2.03
C GLN A 263 -1.09 -15.83 -1.49
N ASN A 264 -1.62 -15.43 -0.33
CA ASN A 264 -2.81 -16.04 0.26
C ASN A 264 -4.03 -15.94 -0.65
N GLU A 265 -4.20 -14.79 -1.31
CA GLU A 265 -5.27 -14.57 -2.28
C GLU A 265 -5.12 -15.47 -3.52
N ASN A 266 -3.91 -15.58 -4.10
CA ASN A 266 -3.66 -16.48 -5.23
C ASN A 266 -3.95 -17.94 -4.87
N THR A 267 -3.56 -18.38 -3.66
CA THR A 267 -3.86 -19.72 -3.18
C THR A 267 -5.37 -19.94 -3.11
N ASN A 268 -6.12 -19.01 -2.51
CA ASN A 268 -7.58 -19.10 -2.43
C ASN A 268 -8.23 -19.18 -3.83
N LEU A 269 -7.77 -18.37 -4.78
CA LEU A 269 -8.29 -18.38 -6.16
C LEU A 269 -7.98 -19.69 -6.89
N ARG A 270 -6.78 -20.23 -6.72
CA ARG A 270 -6.38 -21.51 -7.32
C ARG A 270 -7.25 -22.66 -6.81
N ILE A 271 -7.49 -22.70 -5.50
CA ILE A 271 -8.36 -23.69 -4.88
C ILE A 271 -9.79 -23.58 -5.40
N LYS A 272 -10.26 -22.35 -5.55
CA LYS A 272 -11.58 -22.08 -6.10
C LYS A 272 -11.71 -22.53 -7.56
N ALA A 273 -10.65 -22.35 -8.36
CA ALA A 273 -10.58 -22.88 -9.72
C ALA A 273 -10.63 -24.42 -9.74
N LEU A 274 -9.88 -25.09 -8.86
CA LEU A 274 -9.93 -26.54 -8.70
C LEU A 274 -11.35 -27.02 -8.34
N LEU A 275 -12.06 -26.32 -7.46
CA LEU A 275 -13.45 -26.66 -7.13
C LEU A 275 -14.40 -26.48 -8.31
N ILE A 276 -14.20 -25.47 -9.18
CA ILE A 276 -14.98 -25.31 -10.42
C ILE A 276 -14.73 -26.49 -11.36
N GLU A 277 -13.48 -26.87 -11.56
CA GLU A 277 -13.11 -27.99 -12.42
C GLU A 277 -13.73 -29.29 -11.94
N LEU A 278 -13.61 -29.60 -10.64
CA LEU A 278 -14.24 -30.77 -10.03
C LEU A 278 -15.77 -30.75 -10.18
N ALA A 279 -16.41 -29.58 -10.06
CA ALA A 279 -17.85 -29.45 -10.27
C ALA A 279 -18.26 -29.66 -11.73
N ASN A 280 -17.44 -29.22 -12.68
CA ASN A 280 -17.68 -29.39 -14.11
C ASN A 280 -17.47 -30.84 -14.56
N ASP A 281 -16.54 -31.57 -13.94
CA ASP A 281 -16.26 -32.99 -14.19
C ASP A 281 -17.33 -33.93 -13.61
N GLY A 282 -18.43 -33.38 -13.08
CA GLY A 282 -19.55 -34.16 -12.57
C GLY A 282 -19.28 -34.81 -11.21
N VAL A 283 -18.27 -34.35 -10.46
CA VAL A 283 -18.05 -34.80 -9.08
C VAL A 283 -19.23 -34.34 -8.22
N GLU A 284 -20.02 -35.30 -7.73
CA GLU A 284 -21.15 -35.01 -6.85
C GLU A 284 -20.70 -34.17 -5.64
N ASN A 285 -21.38 -33.04 -5.42
CA ASN A 285 -21.19 -32.12 -4.29
C ASN A 285 -19.98 -31.16 -4.32
N ALA A 286 -19.24 -31.05 -5.43
CA ALA A 286 -18.29 -29.95 -5.59
C ALA A 286 -19.04 -28.60 -5.70
N ARG A 287 -18.81 -27.70 -4.75
CA ARG A 287 -19.45 -26.38 -4.64
C ARG A 287 -18.37 -25.30 -4.68
N PRO A 288 -18.09 -24.74 -5.87
CA PRO A 288 -17.02 -23.78 -6.08
C PRO A 288 -17.03 -22.53 -5.22
N TYR A 289 -18.19 -22.15 -4.70
CA TYR A 289 -18.36 -20.94 -3.92
C TYR A 289 -18.56 -21.21 -2.43
N SER A 290 -18.31 -22.45 -1.96
CA SER A 290 -18.40 -22.81 -0.56
C SER A 290 -17.10 -22.41 0.16
N PRO A 291 -17.11 -21.41 1.06
CA PRO A 291 -15.90 -21.01 1.80
C PRO A 291 -15.32 -22.17 2.60
N THR A 292 -16.20 -23.08 3.03
CA THR A 292 -15.87 -24.28 3.76
C THR A 292 -15.05 -25.23 2.89
N GLN A 293 -15.47 -25.52 1.65
CA GLN A 293 -14.72 -26.39 0.71
C GLN A 293 -13.40 -25.76 0.25
N GLU A 294 -13.39 -24.45 0.01
CA GLU A 294 -12.17 -23.69 -0.27
C GLU A 294 -11.14 -23.83 0.87
N GLU A 295 -11.60 -23.80 2.12
CA GLU A 295 -10.72 -23.97 3.29
C GLU A 295 -10.17 -25.42 3.39
N ILE A 296 -10.93 -26.46 3.00
CA ILE A 296 -10.47 -27.87 2.99
C ILE A 296 -9.32 -28.09 2.03
N LEU A 297 -9.50 -27.69 0.77
CA LEU A 297 -8.50 -27.89 -0.27
C LEU A 297 -7.23 -27.08 0.02
N LYS A 298 -7.39 -25.90 0.63
CA LYS A 298 -6.25 -25.14 1.16
C LYS A 298 -5.44 -25.93 2.17
N ILE A 299 -6.12 -26.53 3.12
CA ILE A 299 -5.52 -27.34 4.18
C ILE A 299 -4.86 -28.59 3.59
N TYR A 300 -5.49 -29.23 2.60
CA TYR A 300 -4.94 -30.40 1.91
C TYR A 300 -3.63 -30.04 1.18
N GLU A 301 -3.60 -28.97 0.40
CA GLU A 301 -2.40 -28.56 -0.33
C GLU A 301 -1.28 -28.08 0.59
N GLU A 302 -1.59 -27.29 1.61
CA GLU A 302 -0.61 -26.82 2.60
C GLU A 302 -0.07 -27.99 3.45
N GLY A 303 -0.88 -29.03 3.69
CA GLY A 303 -0.47 -30.25 4.39
C GLY A 303 0.43 -31.14 3.54
N VAL A 304 0.02 -31.45 2.30
CA VAL A 304 0.74 -32.32 1.37
C VAL A 304 2.07 -31.72 0.91
N LEU A 305 2.15 -30.41 0.65
CA LEU A 305 3.41 -29.72 0.29
C LEU A 305 4.47 -29.76 1.42
N ASN A 306 4.07 -30.01 2.66
CA ASN A 306 4.95 -30.08 3.83
C ASN A 306 5.27 -31.52 4.28
N SER A 307 4.71 -32.55 3.64
CA SER A 307 4.92 -33.95 4.00
C SER A 307 5.18 -34.84 2.77
N THR A 308 6.38 -35.40 2.64
CA THR A 308 6.75 -36.40 1.63
C THR A 308 6.23 -37.79 1.98
N ILE A 309 4.92 -38.08 1.90
CA ILE A 309 4.34 -39.45 2.02
C ILE A 309 3.05 -39.60 1.18
N ASP A 310 2.84 -40.79 0.61
CA ASP A 310 1.68 -41.25 -0.17
C ASP A 310 0.31 -41.19 0.55
N ILE A 311 -0.74 -41.02 -0.26
CA ILE A 311 -2.13 -40.74 0.13
C ILE A 311 -2.87 -42.02 0.57
N PRO A 312 -3.42 -42.12 1.81
CA PRO A 312 -4.31 -43.23 2.19
C PRO A 312 -5.72 -43.09 1.59
N ASN A 313 -6.32 -44.21 1.17
CA ASN A 313 -7.66 -44.33 0.54
C ASN A 313 -8.84 -43.71 1.33
N ASP A 314 -8.66 -43.40 2.62
CA ASP A 314 -9.73 -42.82 3.46
C ASP A 314 -9.94 -41.31 3.21
N ILE A 315 -9.01 -40.63 2.54
CA ILE A 315 -9.14 -39.21 2.16
C ILE A 315 -10.20 -39.03 1.08
N GLU A 316 -10.37 -40.02 0.19
CA GLU A 316 -11.37 -40.01 -0.87
C GLU A 316 -12.81 -39.97 -0.32
N LYS A 317 -13.05 -40.54 0.86
CA LYS A 317 -14.36 -40.54 1.52
C LYS A 317 -14.75 -39.20 2.15
N ILE A 318 -13.77 -38.37 2.54
CA ILE A 318 -14.01 -37.03 3.12
C ILE A 318 -14.32 -36.02 2.02
N VAL A 319 -13.63 -36.12 0.87
CA VAL A 319 -13.90 -35.30 -0.33
C VAL A 319 -15.30 -35.57 -0.88
N ARG A 320 -15.81 -36.80 -0.74
CA ARG A 320 -17.16 -37.21 -1.19
C ARG A 320 -18.31 -36.81 -0.25
N LYS A 321 -18.04 -36.25 0.95
CA LYS A 321 -19.10 -35.82 1.90
C LYS A 321 -19.59 -34.40 1.59
N ALA A 322 -20.89 -34.26 1.36
CA ALA A 322 -21.49 -33.07 0.74
C ALA A 322 -21.33 -31.71 1.47
N THR A 323 -21.04 -31.69 2.78
CA THR A 323 -20.77 -30.46 3.56
C THR A 323 -20.18 -30.80 4.93
N PRO A 324 -18.85 -30.84 5.12
CA PRO A 324 -18.29 -30.85 6.46
C PRO A 324 -18.47 -29.48 7.10
N THR A 325 -18.79 -29.45 8.38
CA THR A 325 -18.92 -28.24 9.18
C THR A 325 -17.55 -27.60 9.45
N LYS A 326 -17.52 -26.29 9.69
CA LYS A 326 -16.29 -25.56 10.07
C LYS A 326 -15.57 -26.18 11.27
N GLN A 327 -16.30 -26.82 12.19
CA GLN A 327 -15.72 -27.55 13.31
C GLN A 327 -14.98 -28.81 12.84
N GLU A 328 -15.58 -29.61 11.96
CA GLU A 328 -14.94 -30.80 11.40
C GLU A 328 -13.66 -30.46 10.63
N LEU A 329 -13.64 -29.35 9.90
CA LEU A 329 -12.41 -28.86 9.23
C LEU A 329 -11.32 -28.45 10.20
N ASN A 330 -11.68 -27.77 11.28
CA ASN A 330 -10.72 -27.42 12.32
C ASN A 330 -10.16 -28.69 13.00
N ARG A 331 -11.00 -29.71 13.24
CA ARG A 331 -10.54 -31.00 13.79
C ARG A 331 -9.49 -31.64 12.88
N TYR A 332 -9.74 -31.65 11.56
CA TYR A 332 -8.82 -32.18 10.57
C TYR A 332 -7.51 -31.38 10.47
N LYS A 333 -7.59 -30.04 10.47
CA LYS A 333 -6.43 -29.15 10.42
C LYS A 333 -5.48 -29.37 11.61
N LEU A 334 -6.06 -29.48 12.81
CA LEU A 334 -5.31 -29.73 14.03
C LEU A 334 -4.70 -31.13 14.04
N TRP A 335 -5.43 -32.13 13.56
CA TRP A 335 -4.95 -33.51 13.43
C TRP A 335 -3.73 -33.63 12.50
N LEU A 336 -3.74 -32.96 11.33
CA LEU A 336 -2.59 -32.90 10.42
C LEU A 336 -1.39 -32.18 11.05
N GLU A 337 -1.63 -31.00 11.64
CA GLU A 337 -0.59 -30.20 12.30
C GLU A 337 0.10 -30.98 13.43
N GLN A 338 -0.67 -31.82 14.12
CA GLN A 338 -0.23 -32.69 15.22
C GLN A 338 0.46 -33.98 14.77
N LYS A 339 0.62 -34.21 13.45
CA LYS A 339 1.10 -35.47 12.89
C LYS A 339 0.32 -36.67 13.45
N TYR A 340 -0.99 -36.52 13.50
CA TYR A 340 -1.95 -37.56 13.85
C TYR A 340 -1.93 -38.00 15.33
N ARG A 341 -1.23 -37.28 16.21
CA ARG A 341 -1.07 -37.66 17.62
C ARG A 341 -1.73 -36.67 18.58
N SER A 342 -2.31 -37.19 19.66
CA SER A 342 -2.80 -36.34 20.75
C SER A 342 -1.63 -35.68 21.47
N PRO A 343 -1.67 -34.36 21.75
CA PRO A 343 -0.55 -33.65 22.33
C PRO A 343 -0.32 -34.01 23.80
N TYR A 344 -1.35 -34.50 24.50
CA TYR A 344 -1.30 -34.76 25.94
C TYR A 344 -0.95 -36.21 26.28
N THR A 345 -1.31 -37.16 25.41
CA THR A 345 -1.10 -38.60 25.61
C THR A 345 -0.06 -39.17 24.64
N GLY A 346 0.22 -38.49 23.52
CA GLY A 346 1.11 -38.98 22.46
C GLY A 346 0.53 -40.11 21.60
N GLU A 347 -0.69 -40.55 21.93
CA GLU A 347 -1.43 -41.61 21.26
C GLU A 347 -1.86 -41.20 19.85
N ILE A 348 -1.90 -42.18 18.95
CA ILE A 348 -2.37 -41.98 17.58
C ILE A 348 -3.88 -41.76 17.61
N ILE A 349 -4.34 -40.68 16.98
CA ILE A 349 -5.74 -40.35 16.76
C ILE A 349 -6.14 -40.99 15.42
N PRO A 350 -6.97 -42.05 15.40
CA PRO A 350 -7.39 -42.68 14.15
C PRO A 350 -8.35 -41.75 13.39
N LEU A 351 -8.13 -41.58 12.09
CA LEU A 351 -8.98 -40.74 11.24
C LEU A 351 -10.46 -41.13 11.33
N ALA A 352 -10.77 -42.44 11.38
CA ALA A 352 -12.12 -42.97 11.53
C ALA A 352 -12.85 -42.49 12.80
N LYS A 353 -12.11 -42.09 13.85
CA LYS A 353 -12.66 -41.62 15.12
C LYS A 353 -12.56 -40.10 15.31
N LEU A 354 -11.81 -39.38 14.48
CA LEU A 354 -11.57 -37.93 14.58
C LEU A 354 -12.85 -37.08 14.60
N PHE A 355 -13.86 -37.49 13.82
CA PHE A 355 -15.15 -36.80 13.69
C PHE A 355 -16.22 -37.29 14.67
N THR A 356 -15.86 -38.21 15.57
CA THR A 356 -16.79 -38.72 16.59
C THR A 356 -16.67 -37.89 17.88
N PRO A 357 -17.61 -38.04 18.82
CA PRO A 357 -17.51 -37.44 20.16
C PRO A 357 -16.33 -37.95 21.00
N ALA A 358 -15.54 -38.91 20.49
CA ALA A 358 -14.35 -39.44 21.16
C ALA A 358 -13.19 -38.42 21.25
N TYR A 359 -13.17 -37.46 20.33
CA TYR A 359 -12.13 -36.43 20.23
C TYR A 359 -12.77 -35.05 20.11
N GLU A 360 -12.17 -34.07 20.76
CA GLU A 360 -12.65 -32.71 20.84
C GLU A 360 -11.54 -31.71 20.52
N ILE A 361 -11.94 -30.53 20.02
CA ILE A 361 -11.01 -29.40 19.88
C ILE A 361 -10.87 -28.77 21.25
N GLU A 362 -9.63 -28.76 21.73
CA GLU A 362 -9.24 -28.26 23.03
C GLU A 362 -8.50 -26.92 22.88
N HIS A 363 -8.74 -26.01 23.82
CA HIS A 363 -8.06 -24.71 23.88
C HIS A 363 -6.87 -24.76 24.83
N ILE A 364 -5.66 -24.83 24.26
CA ILE A 364 -4.37 -24.88 24.95
C ILE A 364 -4.36 -23.97 26.18
N ILE A 365 -4.74 -22.71 25.96
CA ILE A 365 -5.11 -21.76 27.01
C ILE A 365 -6.65 -21.67 27.04
N PRO A 366 -7.31 -22.04 28.14
CA PRO A 366 -8.78 -22.04 28.25
C PRO A 366 -9.40 -20.69 27.86
N GLN A 367 -10.50 -20.72 27.10
CA GLN A 367 -11.22 -19.50 26.66
C GLN A 367 -11.70 -18.61 27.83
N SER A 368 -11.89 -19.22 29.00
CA SER A 368 -12.29 -18.58 30.26
C SER A 368 -11.14 -17.80 30.92
N LEU A 369 -9.89 -18.00 30.47
CA LEU A 369 -8.67 -17.36 30.96
C LEU A 369 -8.01 -16.46 29.89
N TYR A 370 -8.18 -16.80 28.62
CA TYR A 370 -7.62 -16.04 27.49
C TYR A 370 -8.48 -16.26 26.25
N PHE A 371 -9.18 -15.21 25.80
CA PHE A 371 -10.08 -15.29 24.65
C PHE A 371 -9.30 -15.23 23.33
N ASP A 372 -8.58 -16.31 23.05
CA ASP A 372 -7.89 -16.53 21.79
C ASP A 372 -8.50 -17.75 21.12
N ASP A 373 -9.40 -17.49 20.17
CA ASP A 373 -10.04 -18.52 19.36
C ASP A 373 -9.25 -18.82 18.07
N SER A 374 -8.04 -18.26 17.94
CA SER A 374 -7.17 -18.56 16.80
C SER A 374 -6.74 -20.02 16.82
N LEU A 375 -6.48 -20.58 15.65
CA LEU A 375 -5.98 -21.94 15.51
C LEU A 375 -4.68 -22.17 16.28
N SER A 376 -3.88 -21.11 16.51
CA SER A 376 -2.65 -21.20 17.30
C SER A 376 -2.89 -21.52 18.78
N ASN A 377 -4.10 -21.35 19.30
CA ASN A 377 -4.52 -21.70 20.66
C ASN A 377 -5.34 -23.01 20.72
N LYS A 378 -5.45 -23.76 19.62
CA LYS A 378 -6.28 -24.97 19.54
C LYS A 378 -5.43 -26.20 19.25
N VAL A 379 -5.84 -27.33 19.82
CA VAL A 379 -5.35 -28.69 19.52
C VAL A 379 -6.53 -29.66 19.51
N ILE A 380 -6.34 -30.88 19.01
CA ILE A 380 -7.32 -31.96 19.11
C ILE A 380 -6.78 -33.04 20.06
N CYS A 381 -7.58 -33.45 21.05
CA CYS A 381 -7.26 -34.52 21.98
C CYS A 381 -8.51 -35.35 22.31
N GLU A 382 -8.32 -36.43 23.07
CA GLU A 382 -9.39 -37.29 23.58
C GLU A 382 -10.36 -36.47 24.46
N SER A 383 -11.66 -36.65 24.28
CA SER A 383 -12.67 -35.84 24.98
C SER A 383 -12.60 -35.98 26.50
N GLU A 384 -12.27 -37.16 27.02
CA GLU A 384 -12.10 -37.37 28.47
C GLU A 384 -10.86 -36.67 29.02
N VAL A 385 -9.77 -36.58 28.21
CA VAL A 385 -8.56 -35.82 28.56
C VAL A 385 -8.84 -34.32 28.51
N ASN A 386 -9.64 -33.85 27.54
CA ASN A 386 -10.12 -32.47 27.46
C ASN A 386 -10.95 -32.09 28.70
N LYS A 387 -11.89 -32.95 29.11
CA LYS A 387 -12.69 -32.76 30.33
C LYS A 387 -11.83 -32.73 31.59
N LEU A 388 -10.87 -33.64 31.70
CA LEU A 388 -9.94 -33.72 32.84
C LEU A 388 -9.10 -32.44 32.97
N LYS A 389 -8.62 -31.89 31.85
CA LYS A 389 -7.87 -30.62 31.82
C LYS A 389 -8.68 -29.42 32.29
N GLY A 390 -9.98 -29.38 31.97
CA GLY A 390 -10.89 -28.35 32.41
C GLY A 390 -10.38 -26.92 32.13
N ASN A 391 -10.16 -26.15 33.19
CA ASN A 391 -9.72 -24.75 33.12
C ASN A 391 -8.22 -24.54 33.37
N GLN A 392 -7.38 -25.58 33.28
CA GLN A 392 -5.92 -25.48 33.45
C GLN A 392 -5.21 -25.13 32.14
N LEU A 393 -3.99 -24.59 32.22
CA LEU A 393 -3.10 -24.46 31.05
C LEU A 393 -2.59 -25.84 30.60
N ALA A 394 -2.24 -25.97 29.32
CA ALA A 394 -1.72 -27.21 28.75
C ALA A 394 -0.51 -27.79 29.50
N TYR A 395 0.46 -26.95 29.87
CA TYR A 395 1.66 -27.39 30.60
C TYR A 395 1.39 -27.64 32.09
N GLU A 396 0.54 -26.82 32.71
CA GLU A 396 0.06 -27.00 34.08
C GLU A 396 -0.68 -28.33 34.25
N PHE A 397 -1.53 -28.68 33.27
CA PHE A 397 -2.24 -29.94 33.21
C PHE A 397 -1.27 -31.14 33.19
N ILE A 398 -0.26 -31.10 32.32
CA ILE A 398 0.77 -32.15 32.26
C ILE A 398 1.53 -32.26 33.58
N LYS A 399 1.90 -31.14 34.21
CA LYS A 399 2.58 -31.19 35.51
C LYS A 399 1.74 -31.83 36.60
N THR A 400 0.44 -31.58 36.61
CA THR A 400 -0.46 -32.03 37.67
C THR A 400 -0.90 -33.47 37.49
N HIS A 401 -1.14 -33.90 36.23
CA HIS A 401 -1.76 -35.18 35.89
C HIS A 401 -0.82 -36.17 35.18
N HIS A 402 0.50 -35.92 35.12
CA HIS A 402 1.45 -36.85 34.49
C HIS A 402 1.35 -38.26 35.09
N GLY A 403 1.34 -39.28 34.23
CA GLY A 403 1.24 -40.68 34.66
C GLY A 403 -0.18 -41.11 35.09
N GLU A 404 -1.15 -40.19 35.10
CA GLU A 404 -2.55 -40.53 35.37
C GLU A 404 -3.13 -41.32 34.20
N LYS A 405 -3.83 -42.41 34.54
CA LYS A 405 -4.48 -43.30 33.59
C LYS A 405 -5.95 -42.91 33.44
N VAL A 406 -6.30 -42.45 32.25
CA VAL A 406 -7.66 -42.01 31.90
C VAL A 406 -8.35 -43.09 31.09
N GLU A 407 -9.51 -43.56 31.57
CA GLU A 407 -10.36 -44.47 30.82
C GLU A 407 -11.16 -43.71 29.75
N LEU A 408 -11.06 -44.13 28.49
CA LEU A 408 -11.81 -43.56 27.38
C LEU A 408 -13.13 -44.32 27.17
N ASN A 409 -14.14 -43.65 26.60
CA ASN A 409 -15.48 -44.19 26.28
C ASN A 409 -15.52 -45.46 25.38
N PHE A 410 -14.38 -45.99 24.95
CA PHE A 410 -14.26 -47.20 24.12
C PHE A 410 -13.46 -48.33 24.81
N GLY A 411 -13.30 -48.28 26.14
CA GLY A 411 -12.61 -49.33 26.91
C GLY A 411 -11.09 -49.36 26.75
N LYS A 412 -10.50 -48.26 26.24
CA LYS A 412 -9.04 -48.08 26.14
C LYS A 412 -8.59 -47.12 27.24
N THR A 413 -7.58 -47.52 28.00
CA THR A 413 -6.92 -46.64 28.97
C THR A 413 -5.74 -45.94 28.29
N VAL A 414 -5.63 -44.63 28.46
CA VAL A 414 -4.49 -43.83 27.98
C VAL A 414 -3.80 -43.17 29.16
N GLU A 415 -2.49 -43.01 29.07
CA GLU A 415 -1.68 -42.38 30.12
C GLU A 415 -1.28 -40.97 29.69
N ILE A 416 -1.42 -40.01 30.60
CA ILE A 416 -0.95 -38.64 30.36
C ILE A 416 0.59 -38.63 30.34
N MET A 417 1.18 -38.03 29.31
CA MET A 417 2.62 -38.05 29.09
C MET A 417 3.41 -37.49 30.28
N SER A 418 4.61 -38.02 30.51
CA SER A 418 5.55 -37.39 31.43
C SER A 418 5.96 -36.00 30.91
N LYS A 419 6.40 -35.14 31.83
CA LYS A 419 6.85 -33.80 31.52
C LYS A 419 7.93 -33.78 30.42
N GLU A 420 8.95 -34.63 30.54
CA GLU A 420 10.06 -34.70 29.59
C GLU A 420 9.59 -35.20 28.22
N ALA A 421 8.65 -36.15 28.20
CA ALA A 421 8.10 -36.69 26.97
C ALA A 421 7.21 -35.66 26.26
N TYR A 422 6.41 -34.89 27.00
CA TYR A 422 5.58 -33.81 26.49
C TYR A 422 6.42 -32.66 25.90
N GLU A 423 7.45 -32.20 26.61
CA GLU A 423 8.36 -31.16 26.12
C GLU A 423 9.05 -31.57 24.82
N LYS A 424 9.52 -32.82 24.74
CA LYS A 424 10.11 -33.38 23.53
C LYS A 424 9.10 -33.42 22.38
N PHE A 425 7.89 -33.95 22.62
CA PHE A 425 6.81 -34.01 21.64
C PHE A 425 6.47 -32.62 21.09
N VAL A 426 6.32 -31.63 21.96
CA VAL A 426 5.95 -30.27 21.58
C VAL A 426 7.06 -29.61 20.76
N ASN A 427 8.33 -29.79 21.15
CA ASN A 427 9.46 -29.22 20.43
C ASN A 427 9.71 -29.87 19.05
N GLU A 428 9.47 -31.16 18.90
CA GLU A 428 9.65 -31.90 17.63
C GLU A 428 8.49 -31.67 16.65
N ASN A 429 7.24 -31.64 17.13
CA ASN A 429 6.06 -31.56 16.27
C ASN A 429 5.63 -30.13 15.94
N TYR A 430 5.92 -29.16 16.81
CA TYR A 430 5.58 -27.74 16.57
C TYR A 430 6.81 -26.85 16.33
N ARG A 431 7.93 -27.43 15.85
CA ARG A 431 9.20 -26.70 15.58
C ARG A 431 9.00 -25.45 14.71
N ASN A 432 8.17 -25.57 13.68
CA ASN A 432 7.92 -24.51 12.69
C ASN A 432 6.77 -23.57 13.11
N ASN A 433 6.04 -23.86 14.19
CA ASN A 433 4.94 -23.03 14.71
C ASN A 433 5.30 -22.44 16.08
N PHE A 434 6.15 -21.41 16.06
CA PHE A 434 6.70 -20.76 17.27
C PHE A 434 5.61 -20.34 18.27
N PHE A 435 4.50 -19.78 17.80
CA PHE A 435 3.44 -19.26 18.67
C PHE A 435 2.67 -20.36 19.39
N LYS A 436 2.31 -21.45 18.68
CA LYS A 436 1.61 -22.59 19.28
C LYS A 436 2.51 -23.36 20.26
N ARG A 437 3.77 -23.58 19.89
CA ARG A 437 4.80 -24.19 20.75
C ARG A 437 4.95 -23.44 22.07
N LYS A 438 5.03 -22.11 21.99
CA LYS A 438 5.15 -21.26 23.18
C LYS A 438 3.95 -21.40 24.12
N LYS A 439 2.73 -21.50 23.60
CA LYS A 439 1.50 -21.65 24.41
C LYS A 439 1.41 -23.02 25.08
N LEU A 440 1.77 -24.09 24.37
CA LEU A 440 1.77 -25.46 24.89
C LEU A 440 2.75 -25.65 26.05
N LEU A 441 3.88 -24.94 26.04
CA LEU A 441 4.91 -24.98 27.10
C LEU A 441 4.75 -23.85 28.13
N MET A 442 3.62 -23.15 28.12
CA MET A 442 3.41 -21.98 28.97
C MET A 442 2.90 -22.38 30.35
N ASP A 443 3.58 -21.89 31.39
CA ASP A 443 3.33 -22.25 32.78
C ASP A 443 2.43 -21.24 33.52
N ASP A 444 2.29 -20.03 32.98
CA ASP A 444 1.46 -18.95 33.50
C ASP A 444 1.13 -17.97 32.35
N ILE A 445 -0.01 -17.28 32.39
CA ILE A 445 -0.41 -16.29 31.38
C ILE A 445 0.26 -14.96 31.71
N PRO A 446 1.28 -14.50 30.95
CA PRO A 446 1.96 -13.26 31.29
C PRO A 446 1.01 -12.07 31.07
N ASP A 447 0.87 -11.20 32.08
CA ASP A 447 0.12 -9.93 31.96
C ASP A 447 0.59 -9.09 30.76
N GLU A 448 1.90 -9.14 30.46
CA GLU A 448 2.52 -8.48 29.30
C GLU A 448 1.96 -8.97 27.94
N PHE A 449 1.38 -10.17 27.83
CA PHE A 449 0.94 -10.73 26.54
C PHE A 449 -0.35 -10.05 26.03
N ILE A 450 -1.23 -9.64 26.94
CA ILE A 450 -2.44 -8.85 26.68
C ILE A 450 -2.04 -7.39 26.45
N GLU A 451 -1.14 -6.86 27.29
CA GLU A 451 -0.63 -5.49 27.15
C GLU A 451 0.11 -5.28 25.81
N ARG A 452 0.80 -6.29 25.26
CA ARG A 452 1.52 -6.15 23.97
C ARG A 452 0.63 -5.98 22.76
N GLN A 453 -0.59 -6.52 22.77
CA GLN A 453 -1.57 -6.29 21.70
C GLN A 453 -2.20 -4.90 21.80
N ILE A 454 -2.37 -4.39 23.02
CA ILE A 454 -2.94 -3.06 23.31
C ILE A 454 -1.90 -1.95 23.10
N ASN A 455 -0.62 -2.22 23.41
CA ASN A 455 0.51 -1.28 23.31
C ASN A 455 1.18 -1.24 21.93
N ASP A 456 0.66 -1.99 20.97
CA ASP A 456 1.16 -1.89 19.62
C ASP A 456 0.69 -0.55 19.04
N THR A 457 1.58 0.47 19.08
CA THR A 457 1.89 1.43 18.00
C THR A 457 2.52 2.74 18.51
N ARG A 458 3.85 2.77 18.57
CA ARG A 458 4.61 3.65 19.49
C ARG A 458 4.68 5.15 19.19
N TYR A 459 4.41 5.65 17.98
CA TYR A 459 4.55 7.10 17.70
C TYR A 459 3.30 7.73 17.10
N ILE A 460 2.87 7.31 15.90
CA ILE A 460 1.77 7.96 15.17
C ILE A 460 0.46 7.91 15.95
N THR A 461 0.17 6.77 16.57
CA THR A 461 -0.99 6.62 17.46
C THR A 461 -0.90 7.53 18.66
N LYS A 462 0.28 7.68 19.26
CA LYS A 462 0.46 8.58 20.40
C LYS A 462 0.20 10.02 19.98
N VAL A 463 0.72 10.44 18.82
CA VAL A 463 0.47 11.76 18.25
C VAL A 463 -1.01 11.97 17.96
N VAL A 464 -1.68 11.05 17.28
CA VAL A 464 -3.12 11.17 16.97
C VAL A 464 -3.96 11.19 18.25
N LYS A 465 -3.73 10.24 19.17
CA LYS A 465 -4.42 10.20 20.46
C LYS A 465 -4.22 11.50 21.24
N SER A 466 -2.99 12.00 21.30
CA SER A 466 -2.66 13.26 21.97
C SER A 466 -3.43 14.44 21.35
N LEU A 467 -3.34 14.62 20.03
CA LEU A 467 -4.01 15.73 19.35
C LEU A 467 -5.53 15.68 19.47
N LEU A 468 -6.12 14.48 19.38
CA LEU A 468 -7.57 14.30 19.58
C LEU A 468 -7.97 14.47 21.05
N SER A 469 -7.08 14.09 21.99
CA SER A 469 -7.32 14.30 23.42
C SER A 469 -7.43 15.77 23.75
N ASN A 470 -6.67 16.65 23.09
CA ASN A 470 -6.78 18.09 23.33
C ASN A 470 -8.19 18.64 23.06
N ILE A 471 -9.01 17.94 22.27
CA ILE A 471 -10.37 18.37 21.90
C ILE A 471 -11.41 17.96 22.95
N VAL A 472 -11.31 16.73 23.47
CA VAL A 472 -12.36 16.12 24.32
C VAL A 472 -11.94 15.90 25.77
N ARG A 473 -10.74 16.37 26.15
CA ARG A 473 -10.20 16.26 27.51
C ARG A 473 -10.96 17.16 28.49
N GLU A 474 -11.19 16.62 29.69
CA GLU A 474 -11.70 17.38 30.84
C GLU A 474 -10.57 18.13 31.58
N GLU A 475 -10.89 19.23 32.27
CA GLU A 475 -9.88 20.13 32.86
C GLU A 475 -8.94 19.46 33.88
N ASP A 476 -9.46 18.51 34.65
CA ASP A 476 -8.69 17.80 35.69
C ASP A 476 -8.07 16.48 35.19
N GLU A 477 -8.19 16.16 33.91
CA GLU A 477 -7.68 14.91 33.37
C GLU A 477 -6.17 14.98 33.11
N GLN A 478 -5.39 14.18 33.84
CA GLN A 478 -3.92 14.17 33.78
C GLN A 478 -3.33 12.99 32.99
N GLU A 479 -4.17 12.12 32.42
CA GLU A 479 -3.70 10.96 31.66
C GLU A 479 -3.25 11.35 30.24
N PRO A 480 -2.23 10.73 29.63
CA PRO A 480 -1.73 11.12 28.31
C PRO A 480 -2.74 11.01 27.16
N THR A 481 -3.76 10.17 27.33
CA THR A 481 -4.87 10.02 26.39
C THR A 481 -6.15 10.27 27.17
N SER A 482 -7.03 11.11 26.62
CA SER A 482 -8.32 11.38 27.25
C SER A 482 -9.19 10.13 27.28
N LYS A 483 -9.94 9.96 28.36
CA LYS A 483 -10.94 8.91 28.56
C LYS A 483 -12.04 8.94 27.49
N ASN A 484 -12.27 10.11 26.89
CA ASN A 484 -13.25 10.37 25.83
C ASN A 484 -12.68 10.09 24.42
N VAL A 485 -11.43 9.62 24.31
CA VAL A 485 -10.84 9.13 23.06
C VAL A 485 -10.88 7.60 23.04
N ILE A 486 -11.81 7.03 22.28
CA ILE A 486 -11.95 5.58 22.14
C ILE A 486 -11.21 5.09 20.91
N VAL A 487 -10.35 4.09 21.11
CA VAL A 487 -9.60 3.47 20.01
C VAL A 487 -10.12 2.07 19.75
N THR A 488 -10.44 1.80 18.49
CA THR A 488 -10.91 0.50 18.03
C THR A 488 -9.98 -0.08 16.96
N THR A 489 -10.19 -1.36 16.64
CA THR A 489 -9.45 -2.09 15.61
C THR A 489 -10.39 -2.59 14.53
N GLY A 490 -9.86 -2.76 13.31
CA GLY A 490 -10.64 -3.30 12.20
C GLY A 490 -11.29 -4.67 12.44
N GLN A 491 -10.75 -5.47 13.37
CA GLN A 491 -11.34 -6.76 13.74
C GLN A 491 -12.64 -6.58 14.53
N ILE A 492 -12.67 -5.59 15.42
CA ILE A 492 -13.85 -5.22 16.21
C ILE A 492 -14.92 -4.64 15.29
N THR A 493 -14.56 -3.63 14.48
CA THR A 493 -15.52 -2.95 13.59
C THR A 493 -16.10 -3.91 12.54
N ASN A 494 -15.31 -4.86 12.02
CA ASN A 494 -15.84 -5.88 11.11
C ASN A 494 -16.82 -6.85 11.78
N THR A 495 -16.58 -7.22 13.04
CA THR A 495 -17.51 -8.06 13.82
C THR A 495 -18.83 -7.33 14.05
N LEU A 496 -18.77 -6.09 14.53
CA LEU A 496 -19.96 -5.27 14.77
C LEU A 496 -20.75 -5.02 13.48
N LYS A 497 -20.07 -4.70 12.37
CA LYS A 497 -20.71 -4.49 11.06
C LYS A 497 -21.49 -5.71 10.57
N ARG A 498 -20.92 -6.91 10.75
CA ARG A 498 -21.59 -8.17 10.40
C ARG A 498 -22.82 -8.37 11.28
N ASP A 499 -22.65 -8.26 12.60
CA ASP A 499 -23.70 -8.58 13.55
C ASP A 499 -24.83 -7.54 13.54
N TRP A 500 -24.54 -6.28 13.23
CA TRP A 500 -25.54 -5.21 13.04
C TRP A 500 -26.25 -5.26 11.68
N GLY A 501 -25.81 -6.10 10.73
CA GLY A 501 -26.45 -6.28 9.42
C GLY A 501 -26.08 -5.24 8.36
N LEU A 502 -25.03 -4.45 8.57
CA LEU A 502 -24.60 -3.42 7.61
C LEU A 502 -23.99 -3.98 6.33
N ASN A 503 -23.50 -5.23 6.34
CA ASN A 503 -23.02 -5.88 5.12
C ASN A 503 -24.13 -6.07 4.09
N ASP A 504 -25.36 -6.33 4.54
CA ASP A 504 -26.51 -6.51 3.66
C ASP A 504 -26.95 -5.17 3.07
N ILE A 505 -27.00 -4.13 3.89
CA ILE A 505 -27.24 -2.75 3.44
C ILE A 505 -26.20 -2.31 2.41
N TRP A 506 -24.92 -2.60 2.66
CA TRP A 506 -23.87 -2.30 1.69
C TRP A 506 -24.08 -3.04 0.37
N ASN A 507 -24.55 -4.29 0.40
CA ASN A 507 -24.87 -5.05 -0.81
C ASN A 507 -26.02 -4.41 -1.59
N GLU A 508 -27.05 -3.92 -0.89
CA GLU A 508 -28.17 -3.18 -1.49
C GLU A 508 -27.71 -1.90 -2.21
N ILE A 509 -26.78 -1.15 -1.63
CA ILE A 509 -26.29 0.11 -2.21
C ILE A 509 -25.49 -0.13 -3.50
N ILE A 510 -24.77 -1.25 -3.60
CA ILE A 510 -23.81 -1.47 -4.70
C ILE A 510 -24.30 -2.43 -5.80
N TYR A 511 -25.33 -3.26 -5.55
CA TYR A 511 -25.81 -4.21 -6.57
C TYR A 511 -26.23 -3.56 -7.90
N PRO A 512 -26.76 -2.32 -7.97
CA PRO A 512 -27.16 -1.74 -9.26
C PRO A 512 -26.01 -1.68 -10.27
N ARG A 513 -24.76 -1.56 -9.80
CA ARG A 513 -23.58 -1.63 -10.66
C ARG A 513 -23.35 -3.01 -11.27
N PHE A 514 -23.54 -4.07 -10.48
CA PHE A 514 -23.42 -5.45 -10.95
C PHE A 514 -24.53 -5.79 -11.94
N GLU A 515 -25.75 -5.35 -11.66
CA GLU A 515 -26.88 -5.53 -12.59
C GLU A 515 -26.64 -4.81 -13.92
N ARG A 516 -26.15 -3.56 -13.88
CA ARG A 516 -25.75 -2.83 -15.09
C ARG A 516 -24.65 -3.59 -15.86
N LEU A 517 -23.70 -4.21 -15.16
CA LEU A 517 -22.61 -4.97 -15.79
C LEU A 517 -23.09 -6.24 -16.50
N ASN A 518 -24.07 -6.94 -15.91
CA ASN A 518 -24.79 -8.03 -16.56
C ASN A 518 -25.44 -7.55 -17.87
N ARG A 519 -26.10 -6.37 -17.86
CA ARG A 519 -26.70 -5.79 -19.08
C ARG A 519 -25.65 -5.46 -20.14
N LEU A 520 -24.51 -4.86 -19.74
CA LEU A 520 -23.43 -4.50 -20.66
C LEU A 520 -22.73 -5.71 -21.31
N THR A 521 -22.63 -6.80 -20.56
CA THR A 521 -21.96 -8.03 -21.03
C THR A 521 -22.94 -9.06 -21.59
N ASN A 522 -24.24 -8.74 -21.59
CA ASN A 522 -25.33 -9.67 -21.90
C ASN A 522 -25.15 -11.02 -21.20
N SER A 523 -24.87 -10.99 -19.89
CA SER A 523 -24.54 -12.18 -19.08
C SER A 523 -25.17 -12.14 -17.70
N THR A 524 -25.09 -13.24 -16.95
CA THR A 524 -25.44 -13.33 -15.53
C THR A 524 -24.21 -13.49 -14.63
N LEU A 525 -23.01 -13.28 -15.18
CA LEU A 525 -21.73 -13.55 -14.54
C LEU A 525 -21.47 -12.67 -13.31
N PHE A 526 -22.15 -11.52 -13.17
CA PHE A 526 -21.95 -10.58 -12.07
C PHE A 526 -23.04 -10.64 -10.99
N GLY A 527 -23.99 -11.56 -11.12
CA GLY A 527 -24.94 -11.90 -10.07
C GLY A 527 -26.34 -12.16 -10.61
N GLN A 528 -27.24 -12.59 -9.73
CA GLN A 528 -28.63 -12.85 -10.07
C GLN A 528 -29.54 -12.65 -8.87
N TRP A 529 -30.83 -12.46 -9.13
CA TRP A 529 -31.87 -12.42 -8.10
C TRP A 529 -32.10 -13.83 -7.55
N VAL A 530 -32.10 -13.97 -6.22
CA VAL A 530 -32.31 -15.23 -5.52
C VAL A 530 -33.38 -15.03 -4.44
N ASN A 531 -34.21 -16.05 -4.22
CA ASN A 531 -35.16 -16.13 -3.13
C ASN A 531 -34.66 -17.18 -2.12
N GLU A 532 -34.27 -16.76 -0.93
CA GLU A 532 -33.91 -17.68 0.17
C GLU A 532 -34.70 -17.31 1.41
N ASN A 533 -35.31 -18.31 2.07
CA ASN A 533 -36.09 -18.13 3.31
C ASN A 533 -37.16 -17.02 3.21
N GLY A 534 -37.83 -16.90 2.06
CA GLY A 534 -38.87 -15.88 1.82
C GLY A 534 -38.35 -14.46 1.56
N LYS A 535 -37.03 -14.24 1.50
CA LYS A 535 -36.43 -12.94 1.18
C LYS A 535 -35.83 -12.95 -0.23
N ARG A 536 -36.21 -11.95 -1.03
CA ARG A 536 -35.68 -11.72 -2.39
C ARG A 536 -34.51 -10.73 -2.31
N PHE A 537 -33.33 -11.14 -2.77
CA PHE A 537 -32.16 -10.25 -2.84
C PHE A 537 -31.27 -10.56 -4.05
N PHE A 538 -30.45 -9.58 -4.45
CA PHE A 538 -29.50 -9.74 -5.54
C PHE A 538 -28.18 -10.34 -5.02
N ARG A 539 -27.88 -11.59 -5.39
CA ARG A 539 -26.62 -12.25 -5.07
C ARG A 539 -25.55 -11.79 -6.06
N THR A 540 -24.78 -10.76 -5.67
CA THR A 540 -23.62 -10.30 -6.45
C THR A 540 -22.55 -11.39 -6.52
N GLN A 541 -21.95 -11.60 -7.69
CA GLN A 541 -20.80 -12.48 -7.86
C GLN A 541 -19.78 -11.84 -8.82
N VAL A 542 -18.56 -12.37 -8.86
CA VAL A 542 -17.51 -11.91 -9.79
C VAL A 542 -16.81 -13.15 -10.34
N PRO A 543 -16.54 -13.23 -11.65
CA PRO A 543 -15.77 -14.31 -12.25
C PRO A 543 -14.40 -14.51 -11.58
N LEU A 544 -13.89 -15.75 -11.60
CA LEU A 544 -12.65 -16.15 -10.93
C LEU A 544 -11.43 -15.31 -11.34
N ASP A 545 -11.29 -15.10 -12.64
CA ASP A 545 -10.24 -14.31 -13.28
C ASP A 545 -10.23 -12.84 -12.80
N LEU A 546 -11.38 -12.34 -12.37
CA LEU A 546 -11.59 -10.97 -11.90
C LEU A 546 -11.59 -10.82 -10.38
N GLN A 547 -11.58 -11.93 -9.61
CA GLN A 547 -11.59 -11.87 -8.15
C GLN A 547 -10.22 -11.45 -7.56
N LYS A 548 -9.13 -11.56 -8.31
CA LYS A 548 -7.80 -11.17 -7.85
C LYS A 548 -7.68 -9.66 -7.61
N GLY A 549 -7.42 -9.28 -6.37
CA GLY A 549 -7.34 -7.90 -5.92
C GLY A 549 -8.71 -7.23 -5.79
N PHE A 550 -9.81 -7.99 -5.94
CA PHE A 550 -11.16 -7.45 -5.88
C PHE A 550 -11.65 -7.38 -4.44
N SER A 551 -12.21 -6.22 -4.06
CA SER A 551 -12.88 -6.06 -2.78
C SER A 551 -14.21 -5.37 -2.98
N LYS A 552 -15.29 -6.10 -2.70
CA LYS A 552 -16.68 -5.60 -2.78
C LYS A 552 -16.89 -4.31 -1.98
N LYS A 553 -16.17 -4.15 -0.87
CA LYS A 553 -16.19 -2.93 -0.05
C LYS A 553 -15.57 -1.73 -0.77
N ARG A 554 -14.47 -1.94 -1.51
CA ARG A 554 -13.60 -0.86 -2.02
C ARG A 554 -13.96 -0.37 -3.43
N ILE A 555 -15.07 -0.84 -4.01
CA ILE A 555 -15.54 -0.37 -5.33
C ILE A 555 -16.22 1.00 -5.24
N ASP A 556 -16.69 1.40 -4.06
CA ASP A 556 -17.47 2.62 -3.82
C ASP A 556 -16.91 3.36 -2.59
N HIS A 557 -16.74 4.68 -2.67
CA HIS A 557 -16.13 5.51 -1.62
C HIS A 557 -16.96 5.59 -0.32
N ARG A 558 -18.28 5.40 -0.39
CA ARG A 558 -19.20 5.55 0.75
C ARG A 558 -18.96 4.53 1.86
N HIS A 559 -18.19 3.46 1.61
CA HIS A 559 -17.81 2.52 2.67
C HIS A 559 -17.00 3.16 3.79
N HIS A 560 -16.29 4.26 3.51
CA HIS A 560 -15.57 5.02 4.53
C HIS A 560 -16.53 5.65 5.55
N ALA A 561 -17.67 6.18 5.08
CA ALA A 561 -18.71 6.70 5.96
C ALA A 561 -19.39 5.56 6.75
N MET A 562 -19.64 4.42 6.11
CA MET A 562 -20.16 3.22 6.80
C MET A 562 -19.20 2.75 7.91
N ASP A 563 -17.89 2.74 7.64
CA ASP A 563 -16.88 2.41 8.66
C ASP A 563 -16.90 3.43 9.81
N ALA A 564 -16.94 4.73 9.49
CA ALA A 564 -17.00 5.81 10.48
C ALA A 564 -18.25 5.72 11.37
N LEU A 565 -19.41 5.38 10.79
CA LEU A 565 -20.65 5.14 11.53
C LEU A 565 -20.48 3.99 12.53
N VAL A 566 -19.87 2.87 12.11
CA VAL A 566 -19.62 1.74 13.01
C VAL A 566 -18.66 2.12 14.13
N ILE A 567 -17.62 2.88 13.81
CA ILE A 567 -16.63 3.36 14.78
C ILE A 567 -17.30 4.26 15.81
N ALA A 568 -18.13 5.22 15.38
CA ALA A 568 -18.88 6.11 16.26
C ALA A 568 -19.80 5.33 17.22
N CYS A 569 -20.48 4.29 16.74
CA CYS A 569 -21.34 3.45 17.60
C CYS A 569 -20.57 2.41 18.44
N THR A 570 -19.24 2.29 18.28
CA THR A 570 -18.42 1.36 19.06
C THR A 570 -18.11 1.97 20.43
N THR A 571 -18.63 1.39 21.50
CA THR A 571 -18.41 1.85 22.88
C THR A 571 -17.19 1.20 23.51
N ARG A 572 -16.72 1.76 24.62
CA ARG A 572 -15.64 1.15 25.43
C ARG A 572 -16.00 -0.27 25.89
N ASN A 573 -17.27 -0.54 26.15
CA ASN A 573 -17.76 -1.88 26.50
C ASN A 573 -17.63 -2.88 25.34
N HIS A 574 -17.93 -2.45 24.10
CA HIS A 574 -17.67 -3.28 22.91
C HIS A 574 -16.19 -3.60 22.78
N VAL A 575 -15.32 -2.59 22.97
CA VAL A 575 -13.87 -2.75 22.89
C VAL A 575 -13.37 -3.68 23.99
N ASN A 576 -13.78 -3.49 25.23
CA ASN A 576 -13.35 -4.30 26.37
C ASN A 576 -13.85 -5.74 26.31
N TYR A 577 -15.06 -5.97 25.77
CA TYR A 577 -15.62 -7.31 25.63
C TYR A 577 -14.94 -8.11 24.50
N LEU A 578 -14.57 -7.43 23.41
CA LEU A 578 -13.89 -8.04 22.27
C LEU A 578 -12.37 -8.08 22.43
N ASN A 579 -11.80 -7.23 23.28
CA ASN A 579 -10.42 -7.31 23.72
C ASN A 579 -10.29 -8.24 24.93
N ASN A 580 -9.16 -8.91 25.06
CA ASN A 580 -8.99 -9.97 26.06
C ASN A 580 -8.85 -9.47 27.52
N GLU A 581 -9.02 -8.17 27.82
CA GLU A 581 -8.91 -7.64 29.18
C GLU A 581 -9.98 -8.20 30.14
N SER A 582 -11.21 -8.43 29.66
CA SER A 582 -12.24 -9.10 30.46
C SER A 582 -12.07 -10.62 30.53
N ALA A 583 -11.10 -11.20 29.81
CA ALA A 583 -10.84 -12.64 29.81
C ALA A 583 -9.90 -13.09 30.94
N LYS A 584 -9.25 -12.18 31.67
CA LYS A 584 -8.44 -12.51 32.86
C LYS A 584 -9.29 -13.24 33.89
N SER A 585 -8.72 -14.22 34.60
CA SER A 585 -9.41 -15.05 35.60
C SER A 585 -10.15 -14.21 36.65
N SER A 586 -9.58 -13.07 37.05
CA SER A 586 -10.14 -12.10 38.00
C SER A 586 -11.37 -11.34 37.49
N ASN A 587 -11.63 -11.32 36.18
CA ASN A 587 -12.67 -10.48 35.56
C ASN A 587 -13.79 -11.30 34.87
N ARG A 588 -13.92 -12.59 35.20
CA ARG A 588 -14.90 -13.49 34.57
C ARG A 588 -16.34 -12.98 34.71
N GLU A 589 -16.73 -12.50 35.89
CA GLU A 589 -18.07 -11.94 36.15
C GLU A 589 -18.37 -10.74 35.25
N THR A 590 -17.44 -9.78 35.18
CA THR A 590 -17.53 -8.60 34.31
C THR A 590 -17.76 -8.97 32.85
N ARG A 591 -17.19 -10.09 32.38
CA ARG A 591 -17.40 -10.56 31.01
C ARG A 591 -18.82 -11.08 30.77
N TYR A 592 -19.40 -11.81 31.72
CA TYR A 592 -20.78 -12.28 31.63
C TYR A 592 -21.76 -11.09 31.58
N ASP A 593 -21.52 -10.08 32.41
CA ASP A 593 -22.33 -8.86 32.45
C ASP A 593 -22.26 -8.09 31.13
N LEU A 594 -21.04 -7.88 30.62
CA LEU A 594 -20.84 -7.22 29.32
C LEU A 594 -21.51 -7.98 28.19
N ARG A 595 -21.44 -9.32 28.17
CA ARG A 595 -22.12 -10.13 27.15
C ARG A 595 -23.63 -9.96 27.20
N ASN A 596 -24.23 -10.02 28.39
CA ASN A 596 -25.68 -9.88 28.55
C ASN A 596 -26.14 -8.45 28.21
N LYS A 597 -25.30 -7.44 28.47
CA LYS A 597 -25.55 -6.05 28.11
C LYS A 597 -25.47 -5.77 26.61
N LEU A 598 -24.52 -6.40 25.91
CA LEU A 598 -24.17 -6.04 24.52
C LEU A 598 -24.73 -7.02 23.48
N CYS A 599 -25.06 -8.25 23.87
CA CYS A 599 -25.44 -9.31 22.94
C CYS A 599 -26.78 -9.94 23.30
N LYS A 600 -27.50 -10.38 22.26
CA LYS A 600 -28.70 -11.21 22.37
C LYS A 600 -28.44 -12.63 21.85
N LYS A 601 -29.17 -13.61 22.38
CA LYS A 601 -29.16 -14.98 21.86
C LYS A 601 -30.07 -15.06 20.63
N VAL A 602 -29.55 -15.57 19.53
CA VAL A 602 -30.30 -15.79 18.29
C VAL A 602 -30.21 -17.27 17.94
N LYS A 603 -31.36 -17.93 17.75
CA LYS A 603 -31.42 -19.33 17.33
C LYS A 603 -30.95 -19.45 15.89
N THR A 604 -30.06 -20.41 15.62
CA THR A 604 -29.53 -20.67 14.27
C THR A 604 -30.25 -21.77 13.53
N ASP A 605 -30.94 -22.66 14.26
CA ASP A 605 -31.72 -23.75 13.71
C ASP A 605 -32.82 -24.19 14.69
N ASP A 606 -33.69 -25.08 14.19
CA ASP A 606 -34.78 -25.69 14.97
C ASP A 606 -34.26 -26.74 15.98
N LYS A 607 -32.96 -27.07 15.95
CA LYS A 607 -32.31 -28.04 16.85
C LYS A 607 -31.82 -27.42 18.16
N GLY A 608 -32.13 -26.13 18.38
CA GLY A 608 -31.79 -25.42 19.62
C GLY A 608 -30.38 -24.83 19.63
N ASN A 609 -29.65 -24.85 18.51
CA ASN A 609 -28.37 -24.17 18.42
C ASN A 609 -28.58 -22.65 18.42
N TYR A 610 -27.68 -21.92 19.07
CA TYR A 610 -27.75 -20.46 19.17
C TYR A 610 -26.39 -19.81 19.00
N ILE A 611 -26.41 -18.58 18.50
CA ILE A 611 -25.25 -17.69 18.46
C ILE A 611 -25.55 -16.42 19.27
N TRP A 612 -24.50 -15.85 19.84
CA TRP A 612 -24.56 -14.52 20.43
C TRP A 612 -24.34 -13.48 19.33
N GLN A 613 -25.29 -12.58 19.16
CA GLN A 613 -25.23 -11.49 18.18
C GLN A 613 -25.28 -10.15 18.92
N PHE A 614 -24.44 -9.20 18.53
CA PHE A 614 -24.49 -7.85 19.11
C PHE A 614 -25.84 -7.17 18.86
N ILE A 615 -26.33 -6.49 19.88
CA ILE A 615 -27.54 -5.66 19.80
C ILE A 615 -27.19 -4.44 18.95
N LYS A 616 -28.11 -4.03 18.06
CA LYS A 616 -27.93 -2.83 17.23
C LYS A 616 -27.91 -1.58 18.13
N PRO A 617 -27.21 -0.50 17.73
CA PRO A 617 -27.21 0.75 18.49
C PRO A 617 -28.62 1.32 18.74
N TRP A 618 -29.50 1.22 17.75
CA TRP A 618 -30.94 1.49 17.85
C TRP A 618 -31.70 0.61 16.84
N GLU A 619 -33.04 0.58 16.93
CA GLU A 619 -33.87 -0.38 16.17
C GLU A 619 -33.76 -0.20 14.64
N THR A 620 -33.88 1.04 14.17
CA THR A 620 -33.85 1.43 12.74
C THR A 620 -32.44 1.65 12.19
N PHE A 621 -31.38 1.32 12.94
CA PHE A 621 -29.98 1.61 12.60
C PHE A 621 -29.60 1.25 11.16
N THR A 622 -30.05 0.09 10.67
CA THR A 622 -29.77 -0.36 9.30
C THR A 622 -30.50 0.43 8.22
N GLN A 623 -31.73 0.86 8.51
CA GLN A 623 -32.57 1.66 7.61
C GLN A 623 -32.02 3.08 7.50
N ASP A 624 -31.70 3.69 8.65
CA ASP A 624 -31.16 5.04 8.71
C ASP A 624 -29.77 5.08 8.05
N ALA A 625 -28.92 4.09 8.32
CA ALA A 625 -27.62 3.97 7.66
C ALA A 625 -27.74 3.87 6.14
N LYS A 626 -28.75 3.16 5.61
CA LYS A 626 -28.97 3.07 4.16
C LYS A 626 -29.29 4.43 3.56
N ILE A 627 -30.30 5.11 4.13
CA ILE A 627 -30.78 6.41 3.65
C ILE A 627 -29.63 7.43 3.65
N GLU A 628 -28.90 7.51 4.75
CA GLU A 628 -27.79 8.45 4.87
C GLU A 628 -26.65 8.11 3.92
N LEU A 629 -26.25 6.83 3.80
CA LEU A 629 -25.20 6.42 2.87
C LEU A 629 -25.57 6.72 1.41
N GLU A 630 -26.83 6.55 1.01
CA GLU A 630 -27.29 6.87 -0.34
C GLU A 630 -27.25 8.37 -0.63
N ASN A 631 -27.47 9.22 0.37
CA ASN A 631 -27.51 10.68 0.25
C ASN A 631 -26.15 11.38 0.35
N ILE A 632 -25.11 10.70 0.85
CA ILE A 632 -23.77 11.27 1.01
C ILE A 632 -23.15 11.65 -0.33
N VAL A 633 -22.65 12.90 -0.42
CA VAL A 633 -21.76 13.35 -1.49
C VAL A 633 -20.32 13.24 -1.04
N VAL A 634 -19.48 12.57 -1.84
CA VAL A 634 -18.07 12.39 -1.54
C VAL A 634 -17.31 13.66 -1.89
N SER A 635 -16.65 14.27 -0.90
CA SER A 635 -15.74 15.39 -1.11
C SER A 635 -14.35 14.90 -1.54
N PHE A 636 -13.77 15.55 -2.56
CA PHE A 636 -12.46 15.17 -3.09
C PHE A 636 -11.47 16.32 -2.98
N LYS A 637 -10.33 16.05 -2.32
CA LYS A 637 -9.23 17.01 -2.26
C LYS A 637 -8.60 17.18 -3.65
N GLN A 638 -8.58 18.41 -4.13
CA GLN A 638 -7.92 18.74 -5.39
C GLN A 638 -6.43 19.02 -5.18
N ASN A 639 -5.61 18.71 -6.18
CA ASN A 639 -4.18 18.98 -6.18
C ASN A 639 -3.78 19.82 -7.40
N LEU A 640 -4.29 21.05 -7.45
CA LEU A 640 -4.12 21.99 -8.56
C LEU A 640 -2.89 22.87 -8.43
N ARG A 641 -2.16 22.81 -7.31
CA ARG A 641 -0.98 23.67 -7.10
C ARG A 641 0.13 23.30 -8.09
N VAL A 642 0.37 24.18 -9.06
CA VAL A 642 1.39 24.01 -10.10
C VAL A 642 2.72 24.66 -9.74
N ILE A 643 2.69 25.88 -9.18
CA ILE A 643 3.88 26.61 -8.74
C ILE A 643 3.78 26.97 -7.25
N ASN A 644 4.93 27.20 -6.61
CA ASN A 644 4.99 27.72 -5.24
C ASN A 644 6.16 28.70 -5.09
N LYS A 645 6.02 29.71 -4.24
CA LYS A 645 7.14 30.62 -3.94
C LYS A 645 8.27 29.84 -3.28
N THR A 646 9.50 30.02 -3.75
CA THR A 646 10.67 29.38 -3.15
C THR A 646 11.12 30.15 -1.91
N THR A 647 11.45 29.41 -0.86
CA THR A 647 12.08 29.93 0.36
C THR A 647 13.47 29.32 0.49
N ASN A 648 14.26 29.46 -0.57
CA ASN A 648 15.61 28.93 -0.58
C ASN A 648 16.52 29.82 0.26
N TYR A 649 17.31 29.18 1.11
CA TYR A 649 18.37 29.83 1.85
C TYR A 649 19.71 29.31 1.33
N TYR A 650 20.69 30.18 1.21
CA TYR A 650 22.04 29.82 0.80
C TYR A 650 23.05 30.37 1.80
N GLN A 651 24.19 29.70 1.93
CA GLN A 651 25.27 30.18 2.76
C GLN A 651 26.16 31.11 1.96
N ARG A 652 26.38 32.33 2.45
CA ARG A 652 27.41 33.24 1.92
C ARG A 652 28.28 33.77 3.04
N TYR A 653 29.50 34.17 2.70
CA TYR A 653 30.36 34.87 3.62
C TYR A 653 29.97 36.33 3.68
N VAL A 654 29.72 36.82 4.89
CA VAL A 654 29.53 38.24 5.21
C VAL A 654 30.53 38.56 6.31
N ASN A 655 31.47 39.47 6.03
CA ASN A 655 32.54 39.86 6.96
C ASN A 655 33.33 38.65 7.52
N GLY A 656 33.70 37.70 6.66
CA GLY A 656 34.47 36.51 7.04
C GLY A 656 33.69 35.42 7.79
N LYS A 657 32.42 35.64 8.15
CA LYS A 657 31.55 34.63 8.77
C LYS A 657 30.54 34.07 7.77
N LYS A 658 30.31 32.75 7.82
CA LYS A 658 29.23 32.12 7.05
C LYS A 658 27.89 32.50 7.66
N VAL A 659 27.04 33.16 6.88
CA VAL A 659 25.66 33.49 7.25
C VAL A 659 24.70 32.79 6.29
N ILE A 660 23.59 32.32 6.81
CA ILE A 660 22.48 31.75 6.03
C ILE A 660 21.59 32.93 5.61
N ASP A 661 21.48 33.17 4.31
CA ASP A 661 20.74 34.31 3.75
C ASP A 661 19.65 33.82 2.78
N LYS A 662 18.55 34.58 2.66
CA LYS A 662 17.42 34.21 1.81
C LYS A 662 17.72 34.55 0.35
N GLN A 663 17.44 33.64 -0.57
CA GLN A 663 17.59 33.89 -2.00
C GLN A 663 16.54 34.90 -2.50
N THR A 664 16.98 36.10 -2.87
CA THR A 664 16.13 37.20 -3.38
C THR A 664 16.36 37.55 -4.86
N LYS A 665 17.32 36.91 -5.55
CA LYS A 665 17.56 37.06 -7.00
C LYS A 665 17.03 35.87 -7.81
N GLY A 666 16.38 36.14 -8.95
CA GLY A 666 15.89 35.16 -9.94
C GLY A 666 14.36 34.96 -9.93
N ASP A 667 13.85 34.03 -10.75
CA ASP A 667 12.46 33.55 -10.65
C ASP A 667 12.29 32.73 -9.37
N HIS A 668 11.62 33.26 -8.35
CA HIS A 668 11.38 32.59 -7.06
C HIS A 668 10.23 31.58 -7.10
N TRP A 669 10.10 30.79 -8.17
CA TRP A 669 9.01 29.84 -8.34
C TRP A 669 9.52 28.41 -8.48
N ALA A 670 9.09 27.53 -7.58
CA ALA A 670 9.27 26.08 -7.69
C ALA A 670 8.08 25.46 -8.41
N ILE A 671 8.35 24.72 -9.48
CA ILE A 671 7.37 23.92 -10.20
C ILE A 671 7.11 22.64 -9.40
N ARG A 672 5.84 22.30 -9.16
CA ARG A 672 5.41 21.20 -8.26
C ARG A 672 4.84 19.99 -8.99
N LYS A 673 4.85 20.02 -10.33
CA LYS A 673 4.40 18.94 -11.21
C LYS A 673 5.52 18.60 -12.18
N SER A 674 5.57 17.34 -12.60
CA SER A 674 6.42 16.94 -13.72
C SER A 674 5.99 17.72 -14.96
N LEU A 675 6.95 18.24 -15.73
CA LEU A 675 6.65 19.02 -16.94
C LEU A 675 6.50 18.14 -18.16
N HIS A 676 7.40 17.16 -18.28
CA HIS A 676 7.56 16.34 -19.46
C HIS A 676 8.18 14.99 -19.10
N LYS A 677 8.02 14.01 -19.98
CA LYS A 677 8.70 12.73 -19.87
C LYS A 677 10.22 12.92 -19.93
N ASP A 678 10.96 11.98 -19.35
CA ASP A 678 12.44 11.99 -19.37
C ASP A 678 13.02 11.83 -20.79
N THR A 679 12.24 11.26 -21.72
CA THR A 679 12.67 11.03 -23.10
C THR A 679 12.67 12.34 -23.89
N VAL A 680 13.87 12.75 -24.31
CA VAL A 680 14.08 13.89 -25.19
C VAL A 680 14.21 13.41 -26.64
N ALA A 681 13.31 13.86 -27.50
CA ALA A 681 13.37 13.60 -28.94
C ALA A 681 14.13 14.74 -29.65
N GLY A 682 14.95 14.39 -30.64
CA GLY A 682 15.61 15.37 -31.51
C GLY A 682 14.83 15.58 -32.80
N GLN A 683 14.82 16.80 -33.34
CA GLN A 683 14.29 17.03 -34.69
C GLN A 683 15.07 16.22 -35.73
N VAL A 684 14.37 15.61 -36.67
CA VAL A 684 14.98 14.91 -37.80
C VAL A 684 14.28 15.29 -39.10
N ASN A 685 15.07 15.36 -40.18
CA ASN A 685 14.55 15.51 -41.52
C ASN A 685 14.86 14.24 -42.33
N LEU A 686 13.86 13.41 -42.57
CA LEU A 686 14.02 12.09 -43.19
C LEU A 686 13.68 12.15 -44.67
N ARG A 687 14.38 11.36 -45.47
CA ARG A 687 14.20 11.31 -46.93
C ARG A 687 13.36 10.09 -47.31
N PHE A 688 12.20 10.32 -47.92
CA PHE A 688 11.27 9.30 -48.38
C PHE A 688 11.19 9.26 -49.92
N LYS A 689 10.55 8.23 -50.47
CA LYS A 689 10.28 8.10 -51.92
C LYS A 689 8.78 8.16 -52.18
N LYS A 690 8.38 8.80 -53.28
CA LYS A 690 7.01 8.76 -53.80
C LYS A 690 7.01 8.74 -55.32
N LYS A 691 6.00 8.11 -55.92
CA LYS A 691 5.74 8.21 -57.36
C LYS A 691 5.01 9.53 -57.64
N VAL A 692 5.48 10.27 -58.65
CA VAL A 692 4.83 11.50 -59.15
C VAL A 692 4.69 11.42 -60.66
N SER A 693 3.88 12.28 -61.26
CA SER A 693 3.86 12.37 -62.72
C SER A 693 5.21 12.87 -63.25
N LEU A 694 5.59 12.43 -64.46
CA LEU A 694 6.83 12.87 -65.10
C LEU A 694 6.94 14.40 -65.19
N SER A 695 5.82 15.09 -65.38
CA SER A 695 5.74 16.56 -65.37
C SER A 695 6.27 17.18 -64.07
N VAL A 696 5.89 16.63 -62.91
CA VAL A 696 6.37 17.10 -61.59
C VAL A 696 7.83 16.71 -61.36
N ALA A 697 8.26 15.55 -61.85
CA ALA A 697 9.64 15.12 -61.74
C ALA A 697 10.61 15.99 -62.56
N ILE A 698 10.18 16.51 -63.73
CA ILE A 698 10.96 17.43 -64.56
C ILE A 698 11.21 18.77 -63.86
N ASP A 699 10.25 19.26 -63.06
CA ASP A 699 10.41 20.49 -62.28
C ASP A 699 11.43 20.32 -61.14
N GLN A 700 11.63 19.09 -60.65
CA GLN A 700 12.52 18.75 -59.54
C GLN A 700 13.50 17.63 -59.92
N PRO A 701 14.34 17.82 -60.95
CA PRO A 701 15.18 16.76 -61.51
C PRO A 701 16.22 16.27 -60.49
N GLU A 702 16.58 17.10 -59.51
CA GLU A 702 17.50 16.72 -58.45
C GLU A 702 16.98 15.60 -57.55
N ASN A 703 15.67 15.49 -57.43
CA ASN A 703 15.02 14.55 -56.53
C ASN A 703 14.72 13.20 -57.19
N ILE A 704 14.93 13.03 -58.50
CA ILE A 704 14.66 11.76 -59.19
C ILE A 704 15.58 10.64 -58.67
N VAL A 705 14.97 9.51 -58.31
CA VAL A 705 15.67 8.36 -57.72
C VAL A 705 16.51 7.61 -58.77
N ASP A 706 15.98 7.43 -59.97
CA ASP A 706 16.70 6.78 -61.07
C ASP A 706 17.80 7.72 -61.60
N LYS A 707 19.06 7.33 -61.39
CA LYS A 707 20.24 8.12 -61.75
C LYS A 707 20.37 8.32 -63.26
N GLN A 708 19.91 7.37 -64.08
CA GLN A 708 19.99 7.46 -65.53
C GLN A 708 18.93 8.45 -66.05
N LEU A 709 17.68 8.30 -65.61
CA LEU A 709 16.60 9.23 -65.94
C LEU A 709 16.89 10.66 -65.46
N LYS A 710 17.46 10.80 -64.26
CA LYS A 710 17.92 12.09 -63.70
C LYS A 710 18.96 12.76 -64.59
N ARG A 711 19.94 12.01 -65.10
CA ARG A 711 20.99 12.55 -65.99
C ARG A 711 20.40 12.98 -67.32
N GLU A 712 19.52 12.17 -67.89
CA GLU A 712 18.89 12.46 -69.18
C GLU A 712 18.03 13.73 -69.13
N ILE A 713 17.15 13.86 -68.13
CA ILE A 713 16.32 15.06 -67.96
C ILE A 713 17.20 16.30 -67.77
N LYS A 714 18.31 16.21 -67.03
CA LYS A 714 19.27 17.31 -66.89
C LYS A 714 19.99 17.64 -68.19
N ASN A 715 20.31 16.65 -69.02
CA ASN A 715 20.95 16.87 -70.30
C ASN A 715 19.99 17.59 -71.26
N LEU A 716 18.74 17.13 -71.37
CA LEU A 716 17.70 17.80 -72.15
C LEU A 716 17.45 19.25 -71.68
N GLN A 717 17.44 19.49 -70.37
CA GLN A 717 17.34 20.85 -69.81
C GLN A 717 18.56 21.72 -70.15
N LYS A 718 19.78 21.15 -70.17
CA LYS A 718 21.00 21.86 -70.60
C LYS A 718 20.98 22.21 -72.07
N GLU A 719 20.36 21.37 -72.90
CA GLU A 719 20.12 21.63 -74.33
C GLU A 719 18.99 22.65 -74.57
N LYS A 720 18.50 23.33 -73.51
CA LYS A 720 17.43 24.33 -73.52
C LYS A 720 16.06 23.81 -73.98
N PHE A 721 15.80 22.51 -73.87
CA PHE A 721 14.44 21.99 -74.07
C PHE A 721 13.53 22.50 -72.94
N ASP A 722 12.37 23.03 -73.31
CA ASP A 722 11.34 23.41 -72.35
C ASP A 722 10.58 22.19 -71.82
N LYS A 723 9.81 22.37 -70.74
CA LYS A 723 9.05 21.30 -70.09
C LYS A 723 8.10 20.56 -71.05
N LYS A 724 7.47 21.26 -72.00
CA LYS A 724 6.55 20.64 -72.98
C LYS A 724 7.32 19.82 -74.00
N GLN A 725 8.48 20.29 -74.43
CA GLN A 725 9.37 19.58 -75.36
C GLN A 725 9.95 18.32 -74.73
N ILE A 726 10.35 18.35 -73.45
CA ILE A 726 10.80 17.17 -72.70
C ILE A 726 9.66 16.15 -72.53
N LEU A 727 8.45 16.60 -72.20
CA LEU A 727 7.28 15.71 -72.12
C LEU A 727 6.94 15.10 -73.49
N LYS A 728 7.06 15.86 -74.58
CA LYS A 728 6.86 15.38 -75.95
C LYS A 728 7.93 14.36 -76.36
N TYR A 729 9.19 14.59 -75.99
CA TYR A 729 10.30 13.66 -76.22
C TYR A 729 10.00 12.28 -75.61
N PHE A 730 9.65 12.23 -74.32
CA PHE A 730 9.28 10.97 -73.67
C PHE A 730 7.92 10.43 -74.10
N GLY A 731 6.98 11.30 -74.49
CA GLY A 731 5.68 10.92 -75.05
C GLY A 731 5.82 10.19 -76.39
N ASN A 732 6.71 10.63 -77.27
CA ASN A 732 7.03 9.97 -78.54
C ASN A 732 7.64 8.57 -78.34
N LEU A 733 8.26 8.33 -77.18
CA LEU A 733 8.80 7.03 -76.76
C LEU A 733 7.76 6.17 -76.01
N ASN A 734 6.47 6.55 -76.04
CA ASN A 734 5.40 5.92 -75.26
C ASN A 734 5.72 5.82 -73.75
N TYR A 735 6.49 6.79 -73.22
CA TYR A 735 6.99 6.79 -71.84
C TYR A 735 7.74 5.51 -71.44
N ARG A 736 8.36 4.82 -72.41
CA ARG A 736 9.27 3.70 -72.17
C ARG A 736 10.68 4.12 -72.57
N TRP A 737 11.58 4.16 -71.59
CA TRP A 737 12.98 4.56 -71.80
C TRP A 737 13.89 3.53 -71.15
N GLN A 738 14.83 2.98 -71.93
CA GLN A 738 15.73 1.89 -71.52
C GLN A 738 14.99 0.68 -70.90
N GLY A 739 13.86 0.29 -71.51
CA GLY A 739 13.07 -0.86 -71.07
C GLY A 739 12.21 -0.65 -69.81
N LYS A 740 12.19 0.57 -69.23
CA LYS A 740 11.39 0.91 -68.04
C LYS A 740 10.29 1.91 -68.38
N GLU A 741 9.13 1.75 -67.74
CA GLU A 741 8.06 2.76 -67.80
C GLU A 741 8.40 3.94 -66.89
N ILE A 742 8.36 5.16 -67.46
CA ILE A 742 8.76 6.40 -66.79
C ILE A 742 7.61 7.41 -66.68
N LYS A 743 6.36 6.98 -66.88
CA LYS A 743 5.18 7.84 -66.73
C LYS A 743 5.02 8.37 -65.29
N GLN A 744 5.42 7.55 -64.32
CA GLN A 744 5.39 7.88 -62.89
C GLN A 744 6.72 7.58 -62.20
N PRO A 745 7.77 8.39 -62.41
CA PRO A 745 9.06 8.16 -61.79
C PRO A 745 9.00 8.38 -60.28
N GLU A 746 9.86 7.67 -59.55
CA GLU A 746 10.06 7.90 -58.12
C GLU A 746 10.95 9.13 -57.89
N ILE A 747 10.50 10.01 -56.99
CA ILE A 747 11.30 11.13 -56.49
C ILE A 747 11.50 11.02 -54.97
N TYR A 748 12.61 11.55 -54.50
CA TYR A 748 12.88 11.80 -53.09
C TYR A 748 12.09 13.03 -52.61
N TYR A 749 11.56 12.96 -51.39
CA TYR A 749 11.02 14.12 -50.68
C TYR A 749 11.43 14.05 -49.22
N PHE A 750 11.42 15.21 -48.55
CA PHE A 750 11.85 15.32 -47.17
C PHE A 750 10.64 15.39 -46.23
N SER A 751 10.80 14.88 -45.01
CA SER A 751 9.70 14.82 -44.04
C SER A 751 9.19 16.21 -43.69
N ASN A 752 10.09 17.19 -43.56
CA ASN A 752 9.74 18.58 -43.23
C ASN A 752 8.82 19.25 -44.25
N ASP A 753 8.78 18.76 -45.49
CA ASP A 753 7.89 19.29 -46.54
C ASP A 753 6.42 18.94 -46.28
N LYS A 754 6.15 18.00 -45.35
CA LYS A 754 4.80 17.61 -44.94
C LYS A 754 4.54 17.85 -43.45
N VAL A 755 5.38 17.25 -42.60
CA VAL A 755 5.19 17.21 -41.14
C VAL A 755 6.56 17.18 -40.46
N GLU A 756 6.76 18.05 -39.46
CA GLU A 756 7.97 17.99 -38.65
C GLU A 756 8.07 16.64 -37.92
N MET A 757 9.20 15.96 -38.08
CA MET A 757 9.47 14.67 -37.46
C MET A 757 10.45 14.81 -36.30
N THR A 758 10.26 13.97 -35.29
CA THR A 758 11.13 13.86 -34.12
C THR A 758 11.60 12.43 -33.98
N ALA A 759 12.81 12.23 -33.45
CA ALA A 759 13.36 10.90 -33.24
C ALA A 759 13.95 10.72 -31.84
N SER A 760 13.75 9.54 -31.29
CA SER A 760 14.28 9.13 -29.98
C SER A 760 14.99 7.79 -30.09
N ARG A 761 15.83 7.44 -29.11
CA ARG A 761 16.47 6.11 -29.04
C ARG A 761 15.66 5.20 -28.14
N VAL A 762 15.34 4.03 -28.65
CA VAL A 762 14.64 2.95 -27.93
C VAL A 762 15.49 1.69 -27.95
N ASN A 763 15.29 0.81 -26.96
CA ASN A 763 15.87 -0.53 -27.02
C ASN A 763 15.17 -1.33 -28.13
N LEU A 764 15.92 -2.20 -28.79
CA LEU A 764 15.33 -3.25 -29.61
C LEU A 764 14.67 -4.27 -28.67
N ASP A 765 13.43 -4.64 -28.95
CA ASP A 765 12.63 -5.58 -28.15
C ASP A 765 11.62 -6.32 -29.03
N THR A 766 10.83 -7.20 -28.41
CA THR A 766 9.84 -8.08 -29.07
C THR A 766 8.67 -7.33 -29.73
N SER A 767 8.56 -6.01 -29.57
CA SER A 767 7.50 -5.23 -30.23
C SER A 767 7.83 -4.82 -31.67
N PHE A 768 9.04 -5.14 -32.16
CA PHE A 768 9.53 -4.73 -33.49
C PHE A 768 9.11 -5.67 -34.63
N GLY A 769 7.82 -5.75 -34.94
CA GLY A 769 7.36 -6.33 -36.22
C GLY A 769 7.69 -5.44 -37.43
N THR A 770 7.40 -5.89 -38.65
CA THR A 770 7.77 -5.21 -39.91
C THR A 770 7.32 -3.74 -39.95
N LYS A 771 6.07 -3.45 -39.56
CA LYS A 771 5.53 -2.07 -39.50
C LYS A 771 6.30 -1.17 -38.55
N LYS A 772 6.73 -1.69 -37.40
CA LYS A 772 7.47 -0.91 -36.42
C LYS A 772 8.92 -0.71 -36.86
N ILE A 773 9.52 -1.68 -37.55
CA ILE A 773 10.85 -1.55 -38.16
C ILE A 773 10.88 -0.36 -39.15
N GLU A 774 9.81 -0.12 -39.90
CA GLU A 774 9.72 1.03 -40.84
C GLU A 774 9.77 2.41 -40.15
N SER A 775 9.48 2.46 -38.85
CA SER A 775 9.64 3.68 -38.02
C SER A 775 11.10 3.96 -37.61
N ILE A 776 12.07 3.15 -38.04
CA ILE A 776 13.50 3.37 -37.75
C ILE A 776 14.09 4.39 -38.73
N THR A 777 14.90 5.33 -38.25
CA THR A 777 15.45 6.39 -39.13
C THR A 777 16.49 5.88 -40.13
N ASP A 778 17.18 4.78 -39.79
CA ASP A 778 18.27 4.22 -40.58
C ASP A 778 17.77 3.05 -41.44
N THR A 779 17.78 3.22 -42.76
CA THR A 779 17.31 2.20 -43.71
C THR A 779 18.21 0.96 -43.78
N GLY A 780 19.49 1.07 -43.43
CA GLY A 780 20.40 -0.09 -43.34
C GLY A 780 20.02 -0.97 -42.16
N ILE A 781 19.74 -0.36 -41.01
CA ILE A 781 19.22 -1.08 -39.84
C ILE A 781 17.86 -1.71 -40.15
N GLN A 782 16.94 -0.99 -40.82
CA GLN A 782 15.66 -1.56 -41.23
C GLN A 782 15.83 -2.86 -42.03
N LYS A 783 16.77 -2.86 -42.98
CA LYS A 783 17.07 -4.03 -43.80
C LYS A 783 17.58 -5.19 -42.95
N ILE A 784 18.55 -4.95 -42.07
CA ILE A 784 19.10 -5.98 -41.18
C ILE A 784 18.00 -6.62 -40.32
N LEU A 785 17.15 -5.79 -39.69
CA LEU A 785 16.09 -6.29 -38.82
C LEU A 785 15.02 -7.07 -39.60
N LYS A 786 14.62 -6.61 -40.79
CA LYS A 786 13.67 -7.33 -41.65
C LYS A 786 14.21 -8.69 -42.10
N ASN A 787 15.48 -8.74 -42.53
CA ASN A 787 16.14 -9.98 -42.93
C ASN A 787 16.29 -10.98 -41.77
N HIS A 788 16.49 -10.49 -40.55
CA HIS A 788 16.54 -11.33 -39.35
C HIS A 788 15.16 -11.85 -38.98
N LEU A 789 14.15 -10.97 -38.95
CA LEU A 789 12.76 -11.32 -38.64
C LEU A 789 12.23 -12.39 -39.59
N SER A 790 12.53 -12.27 -40.90
CA SER A 790 12.07 -13.23 -41.90
C SER A 790 12.60 -14.65 -41.73
N LYS A 791 13.64 -14.87 -40.91
CA LYS A 791 14.11 -16.22 -40.57
C LYS A 791 13.14 -16.97 -39.65
N PHE A 792 12.25 -16.24 -38.98
CA PHE A 792 11.27 -16.77 -38.02
C PHE A 792 9.84 -16.67 -38.54
N ASP A 793 9.64 -16.23 -39.78
CA ASP A 793 8.31 -16.09 -40.39
C ASP A 793 7.68 -17.47 -40.64
N GLU A 794 6.43 -17.66 -40.21
CA GLU A 794 5.64 -18.85 -40.49
C GLU A 794 4.63 -18.57 -41.60
N ASN A 795 4.54 -19.45 -42.60
CA ASN A 795 3.55 -19.33 -43.66
C ASN A 795 2.35 -20.24 -43.35
N VAL A 796 1.22 -19.62 -43.00
CA VAL A 796 -0.04 -20.33 -42.75
C VAL A 796 -1.06 -19.88 -43.80
N ASN A 797 -1.44 -20.81 -44.69
CA ASN A 797 -2.42 -20.59 -45.75
C ASN A 797 -2.13 -19.37 -46.65
N GLY A 798 -0.86 -19.12 -46.97
CA GLY A 798 -0.45 -18.00 -47.82
C GLY A 798 -0.35 -16.65 -47.09
N THR A 799 -0.60 -16.63 -45.78
CA THR A 799 -0.39 -15.45 -44.92
C THR A 799 0.88 -15.66 -44.09
N ILE A 800 1.77 -14.68 -44.15
CA ILE A 800 3.00 -14.66 -43.33
C ILE A 800 2.62 -14.19 -41.91
N ILE A 801 2.89 -15.05 -40.92
CA ILE A 801 2.82 -14.74 -39.50
C ILE A 801 4.24 -14.41 -39.04
N GLU A 802 4.45 -13.17 -38.60
CA GLU A 802 5.73 -12.70 -38.08
C GLU A 802 5.87 -13.09 -36.61
N HIS A 803 7.08 -13.53 -36.21
CA HIS A 803 7.40 -13.92 -34.82
C HIS A 803 8.47 -13.02 -34.17
N PRO A 804 8.18 -11.72 -33.94
CA PRO A 804 9.13 -10.78 -33.34
C PRO A 804 9.49 -11.14 -31.89
N GLU A 805 8.65 -11.89 -31.19
CA GLU A 805 8.92 -12.42 -29.85
C GLU A 805 10.07 -13.42 -29.80
N LEU A 806 10.30 -14.15 -30.90
CA LEU A 806 11.44 -15.04 -31.06
C LEU A 806 12.66 -14.28 -31.60
N ALA A 807 12.46 -13.53 -32.70
CA ALA A 807 13.53 -12.84 -33.40
C ALA A 807 14.25 -11.78 -32.55
N PHE A 808 13.51 -11.08 -31.67
CA PHE A 808 14.03 -9.99 -30.84
C PHE A 808 13.93 -10.27 -29.33
N SER A 809 13.96 -11.55 -28.95
CA SER A 809 14.32 -11.98 -27.59
C SER A 809 15.78 -11.61 -27.26
N PRO A 810 16.21 -11.61 -25.99
CA PRO A 810 17.62 -11.39 -25.64
C PRO A 810 18.58 -12.27 -26.43
N GLU A 811 18.23 -13.56 -26.60
CA GLU A 811 18.98 -14.55 -27.35
C GLU A 811 18.94 -14.26 -28.86
N GLY A 812 17.76 -13.93 -29.40
CA GLY A 812 17.59 -13.58 -30.82
C GLY A 812 18.36 -12.32 -31.23
N ILE A 813 18.45 -11.32 -30.35
CA ILE A 813 19.26 -10.12 -30.56
C ILE A 813 20.76 -10.45 -30.56
N GLU A 814 21.20 -11.37 -29.70
CA GLU A 814 22.60 -11.82 -29.67
C GLU A 814 22.97 -12.55 -30.97
N GLU A 815 22.10 -13.45 -31.43
CA GLU A 815 22.26 -14.18 -32.69
C GLU A 815 22.30 -13.23 -33.90
N MET A 816 21.36 -12.29 -33.99
CA MET A 816 21.34 -11.27 -35.04
C MET A 816 22.66 -10.50 -35.09
N ASN A 817 23.20 -10.11 -33.93
CA ASN A 817 24.44 -9.34 -33.86
C ASN A 817 25.68 -10.16 -34.22
N LYS A 818 25.69 -11.48 -33.98
CA LYS A 818 26.73 -12.38 -34.47
C LYS A 818 26.71 -12.48 -36.00
N ASN A 819 25.51 -12.50 -36.60
CA ASN A 819 25.31 -12.69 -38.04
C ASN A 819 25.09 -11.38 -38.83
N ILE A 820 25.38 -10.23 -38.23
CA ILE A 820 24.99 -8.91 -38.76
C ILE A 820 25.56 -8.61 -40.16
N ARG A 821 26.73 -9.15 -40.48
CA ARG A 821 27.39 -8.95 -41.77
C ARG A 821 26.62 -9.66 -42.89
N GLU A 822 26.15 -10.87 -42.65
CA GLU A 822 25.35 -11.63 -43.60
C GLU A 822 24.00 -10.93 -43.84
N LEU A 823 23.36 -10.50 -42.76
CA LEU A 823 22.09 -9.78 -42.78
C LEU A 823 22.17 -8.41 -43.51
N ASN A 824 23.37 -7.89 -43.75
CA ASN A 824 23.65 -6.60 -44.38
C ASN A 824 24.40 -6.72 -45.73
N ASP A 825 24.13 -7.77 -46.51
CA ASP A 825 24.77 -8.04 -47.82
C ASP A 825 26.30 -8.06 -47.79
N GLY A 826 26.89 -8.62 -46.72
CA GLY A 826 28.34 -8.70 -46.56
C GLY A 826 29.01 -7.43 -46.04
N LYS A 827 28.25 -6.34 -45.82
CA LYS A 827 28.79 -5.07 -45.29
C LYS A 827 28.89 -5.11 -43.75
N PRO A 828 30.04 -4.72 -43.16
CA PRO A 828 30.19 -4.70 -41.70
C PRO A 828 29.28 -3.66 -41.06
N HIS A 829 28.74 -3.98 -39.87
CA HIS A 829 27.98 -3.06 -39.03
C HIS A 829 28.30 -3.33 -37.55
N LYS A 830 28.16 -2.32 -36.68
CA LYS A 830 28.35 -2.50 -35.23
C LYS A 830 27.14 -3.21 -34.61
N PRO A 831 27.27 -3.90 -33.46
CA PRO A 831 26.12 -4.49 -32.79
C PRO A 831 24.99 -3.49 -32.53
N ILE A 832 23.75 -3.90 -32.79
CA ILE A 832 22.53 -3.13 -32.66
C ILE A 832 21.81 -3.60 -31.39
N ILE A 833 21.74 -2.70 -30.42
CA ILE A 833 21.02 -2.90 -29.15
C ILE A 833 19.98 -1.81 -28.94
N LYS A 834 20.32 -0.58 -29.34
CA LYS A 834 19.44 0.58 -29.36
C LYS A 834 19.32 1.13 -30.76
N ILE A 835 18.10 1.45 -31.14
CA ILE A 835 17.76 1.98 -32.46
C ILE A 835 17.07 3.32 -32.33
N ARG A 836 17.20 4.14 -33.37
CA ARG A 836 16.54 5.45 -33.43
C ARG A 836 15.24 5.29 -34.20
N THR A 837 14.12 5.48 -33.52
CA THR A 837 12.79 5.53 -34.14
C THR A 837 12.33 6.96 -34.29
N TYR A 838 11.52 7.23 -35.32
CA TYR A 838 10.92 8.53 -35.57
C TYR A 838 9.40 8.48 -35.50
N GLU A 839 8.83 9.64 -35.17
CA GLU A 839 7.40 9.88 -35.12
C GLU A 839 7.12 11.36 -35.42
N PRO A 840 5.90 11.71 -35.84
CA PRO A 840 5.48 13.10 -35.96
C PRO A 840 5.74 13.86 -34.65
N LYS A 841 6.16 15.12 -34.77
CA LYS A 841 6.37 16.00 -33.61
C LYS A 841 5.13 16.06 -32.70
N GLY A 842 3.94 16.14 -33.30
CA GLY A 842 2.68 16.27 -32.56
C GLY A 842 2.71 17.43 -31.57
N ASN A 843 2.20 17.21 -30.36
CA ASN A 843 2.12 18.21 -29.28
C ASN A 843 3.41 18.36 -28.46
N LYS A 844 4.56 17.83 -28.94
CA LYS A 844 5.83 17.99 -28.22
C LYS A 844 6.29 19.44 -28.26
N PHE A 845 6.82 19.92 -27.14
CA PHE A 845 7.32 21.28 -26.99
C PHE A 845 8.84 21.31 -26.76
N ASN A 846 9.46 22.45 -27.02
CA ASN A 846 10.92 22.58 -26.99
C ASN A 846 11.44 22.58 -25.55
N VAL A 847 12.59 21.95 -25.31
CA VAL A 847 13.26 21.96 -23.99
C VAL A 847 13.76 23.36 -23.62
N GLY A 848 13.96 24.22 -24.61
CA GLY A 848 14.31 25.62 -24.39
C GLY A 848 14.56 26.36 -25.70
N THR A 849 14.77 27.67 -25.60
CA THR A 849 14.85 28.57 -26.76
C THR A 849 16.26 28.79 -27.30
N LYS A 850 17.31 28.36 -26.56
CA LYS A 850 18.73 28.62 -26.89
C LYS A 850 19.50 27.37 -27.32
N GLY A 851 20.43 27.54 -28.27
CA GLY A 851 21.37 26.50 -28.71
C GLY A 851 20.66 25.23 -29.20
N ASN A 852 21.21 24.06 -28.83
CA ASN A 852 20.64 22.76 -29.20
C ASN A 852 19.28 22.46 -28.55
N LYS A 853 18.87 23.22 -27.51
CA LYS A 853 17.59 23.00 -26.83
C LYS A 853 16.39 23.36 -27.72
N LYS A 854 16.59 24.24 -28.70
CA LYS A 854 15.54 24.62 -29.67
C LYS A 854 15.17 23.48 -30.62
N LEU A 855 16.07 22.52 -30.85
CA LEU A 855 15.85 21.36 -31.73
C LEU A 855 15.56 20.07 -30.94
N LYS A 856 15.35 20.20 -29.62
CA LYS A 856 15.04 19.11 -28.72
C LYS A 856 13.62 19.29 -28.21
N PHE A 857 12.84 18.24 -28.36
CA PHE A 857 11.42 18.21 -28.10
C PHE A 857 11.12 17.18 -27.03
N VAL A 858 10.17 17.52 -26.17
CA VAL A 858 9.72 16.65 -25.08
C VAL A 858 8.20 16.58 -25.11
N GLU A 859 7.69 15.42 -24.70
CA GLU A 859 6.25 15.20 -24.55
C GLU A 859 5.84 15.53 -23.12
N ALA A 860 4.69 16.18 -22.95
CA ALA A 860 4.13 16.43 -21.63
C ALA A 860 4.01 15.10 -20.84
N ASP A 861 4.27 15.16 -19.54
CA ASP A 861 4.18 13.96 -18.72
C ASP A 861 2.71 13.57 -18.51
N LYS A 862 2.44 12.29 -18.28
CA LYS A 862 1.07 11.81 -18.12
C LYS A 862 0.44 12.42 -16.87
N GLY A 863 -0.83 12.84 -16.97
CA GLY A 863 -1.58 13.41 -15.84
C GLY A 863 -1.19 14.85 -15.47
N THR A 864 -0.51 15.57 -16.37
CA THR A 864 -0.15 16.98 -16.20
C THR A 864 -1.21 17.96 -16.72
N ASN A 865 -2.18 17.47 -17.49
CA ASN A 865 -3.36 18.21 -17.92
C ASN A 865 -4.29 18.39 -16.72
N LEU A 866 -4.22 19.56 -16.10
CA LEU A 866 -4.97 19.87 -14.88
C LEU A 866 -6.22 20.70 -15.14
N PHE A 867 -6.32 21.41 -16.27
CA PHE A 867 -7.40 22.35 -16.53
C PHE A 867 -8.01 22.08 -17.91
N PHE A 868 -9.32 21.87 -17.90
CA PHE A 868 -10.16 21.71 -19.08
C PHE A 868 -11.10 22.91 -19.14
N ALA A 869 -10.85 23.80 -20.08
CA ALA A 869 -11.62 25.01 -20.28
C ALA A 869 -12.88 24.71 -21.11
N VAL A 870 -14.01 25.23 -20.63
CA VAL A 870 -15.27 25.26 -21.35
C VAL A 870 -15.54 26.71 -21.72
N TYR A 871 -15.39 27.04 -22.99
CA TYR A 871 -15.70 28.34 -23.56
C TYR A 871 -17.10 28.32 -24.15
N ILE A 872 -17.71 29.49 -24.32
CA ILE A 872 -18.99 29.66 -25.00
C ILE A 872 -18.85 30.74 -26.08
N ASP A 873 -19.37 30.44 -27.27
CA ASP A 873 -19.44 31.41 -28.36
C ASP A 873 -20.69 32.30 -28.23
N ASP A 874 -20.83 33.25 -29.16
CA ASP A 874 -21.93 34.22 -29.15
C ASP A 874 -23.30 33.56 -29.40
N ASP A 875 -23.32 32.37 -30.02
CA ASP A 875 -24.53 31.55 -30.27
C ASP A 875 -24.91 30.66 -29.07
N GLY A 876 -24.13 30.70 -27.99
CA GLY A 876 -24.37 29.91 -26.78
C GLY A 876 -23.85 28.46 -26.85
N LYS A 877 -23.04 28.11 -27.86
CA LYS A 877 -22.49 26.77 -28.04
C LYS A 877 -21.14 26.61 -27.32
N ARG A 878 -21.00 25.49 -26.61
CA ARG A 878 -19.79 25.18 -25.83
C ARG A 878 -18.64 24.75 -26.74
N ASN A 879 -17.45 25.26 -26.44
CA ASN A 879 -16.18 24.95 -27.09
C ASN A 879 -15.17 24.48 -26.03
N PHE A 880 -14.38 23.46 -26.35
CA PHE A 880 -13.61 22.73 -25.34
C PHE A 880 -12.11 22.72 -25.63
N GLU A 881 -11.30 22.96 -24.61
CA GLU A 881 -9.86 22.93 -24.74
C GLU A 881 -9.18 22.47 -23.44
N THR A 882 -8.17 21.60 -23.58
CA THR A 882 -7.27 21.26 -22.48
C THR A 882 -6.09 22.20 -22.49
N ILE A 883 -5.85 22.94 -21.40
CA ILE A 883 -4.76 23.92 -21.35
C ILE A 883 -3.44 23.24 -20.97
N PRO A 884 -2.38 23.33 -21.79
CA PRO A 884 -1.07 22.77 -21.49
C PRO A 884 -0.42 23.33 -20.22
N LEU A 885 0.23 22.46 -19.44
CA LEU A 885 0.83 22.82 -18.15
C LEU A 885 1.88 23.94 -18.24
N ASN A 886 2.67 23.97 -19.32
CA ASN A 886 3.67 25.01 -19.55
C ASN A 886 3.04 26.40 -19.73
N ILE A 887 1.87 26.48 -20.37
CA ILE A 887 1.12 27.74 -20.53
C ILE A 887 0.59 28.21 -19.18
N ILE A 888 0.02 27.30 -18.39
CA ILE A 888 -0.46 27.59 -17.02
C ILE A 888 0.66 28.12 -16.14
N ILE A 889 1.84 27.50 -16.18
CA ILE A 889 3.00 27.94 -15.39
C ILE A 889 3.41 29.36 -15.75
N GLU A 890 3.50 29.65 -17.05
CA GLU A 890 3.91 30.96 -17.53
C GLU A 890 2.91 32.04 -17.14
N ARG A 891 1.60 31.76 -17.30
CA ARG A 891 0.52 32.67 -16.85
C ARG A 891 0.59 32.97 -15.36
N LEU A 892 0.70 31.93 -14.53
CA LEU A 892 0.77 32.07 -13.07
C LEU A 892 2.03 32.82 -12.62
N LYS A 893 3.17 32.64 -13.32
CA LYS A 893 4.40 33.41 -13.05
C LYS A 893 4.23 34.90 -13.36
N GLN A 894 3.43 35.23 -14.37
CA GLN A 894 3.13 36.60 -14.79
C GLN A 894 1.99 37.24 -13.97
N GLY A 895 1.35 36.49 -13.07
CA GLY A 895 0.27 36.98 -12.22
C GLY A 895 -1.13 36.89 -12.85
N TYR A 896 -1.27 36.22 -14.00
CA TYR A 896 -2.56 35.95 -14.63
C TYR A 896 -3.25 34.71 -14.04
N GLU A 897 -4.55 34.56 -14.31
CA GLU A 897 -5.29 33.34 -13.99
C GLU A 897 -4.77 32.12 -14.76
N ALA A 898 -4.95 30.91 -14.20
CA ALA A 898 -4.41 29.68 -14.77
C ALA A 898 -4.97 29.36 -16.17
N VAL A 899 -6.26 29.63 -16.39
CA VAL A 899 -6.96 29.41 -17.64
C VAL A 899 -7.18 30.76 -18.35
N PRO A 900 -6.98 30.85 -19.67
CA PRO A 900 -7.30 32.08 -20.41
C PRO A 900 -8.78 32.45 -20.36
N GLU A 901 -9.05 33.74 -20.23
CA GLU A 901 -10.41 34.32 -20.19
C GLU A 901 -11.10 34.22 -21.56
N LYS A 902 -10.30 34.17 -22.63
CA LYS A 902 -10.73 33.93 -24.01
C LYS A 902 -9.81 32.92 -24.69
N ASN A 903 -10.38 32.09 -25.56
CA ASN A 903 -9.60 31.19 -26.41
C ASN A 903 -9.05 31.94 -27.65
N GLU A 904 -8.27 31.25 -28.49
CA GLU A 904 -7.71 31.81 -29.73
C GLU A 904 -8.77 32.32 -30.72
N LYS A 905 -10.01 31.82 -30.63
CA LYS A 905 -11.15 32.26 -31.45
C LYS A 905 -11.93 33.43 -30.85
N GLY A 906 -11.54 33.91 -29.67
CA GLY A 906 -12.20 35.01 -28.97
C GLY A 906 -13.40 34.62 -28.10
N HIS A 907 -13.74 33.34 -28.01
CA HIS A 907 -14.87 32.84 -27.21
C HIS A 907 -14.59 33.02 -25.72
N ARG A 908 -15.60 33.43 -24.93
CA ARG A 908 -15.44 33.71 -23.49
C ARG A 908 -15.41 32.42 -22.67
N LEU A 909 -14.60 32.38 -21.61
CA LEU A 909 -14.58 31.27 -20.66
C LEU A 909 -15.92 31.24 -19.89
N LEU A 910 -16.57 30.08 -19.86
CA LEU A 910 -17.76 29.83 -19.04
C LEU A 910 -17.34 29.32 -17.66
N PHE A 911 -16.59 28.21 -17.63
CA PHE A 911 -15.94 27.67 -16.44
C PHE A 911 -14.78 26.76 -16.86
N HIS A 912 -13.98 26.31 -15.90
CA HIS A 912 -12.98 25.27 -16.14
C HIS A 912 -13.17 24.10 -15.18
N LEU A 913 -12.84 22.90 -15.63
CA LEU A 913 -12.85 21.69 -14.82
C LEU A 913 -11.44 21.15 -14.64
N SER A 914 -11.19 20.61 -13.47
CA SER A 914 -9.97 19.94 -13.08
C SER A 914 -10.25 18.55 -12.53
N PRO A 915 -9.26 17.62 -12.56
CA PRO A 915 -9.44 16.32 -11.94
C PRO A 915 -9.92 16.45 -10.49
N ASN A 916 -10.92 15.64 -10.14
CA ASN A 916 -11.69 15.64 -8.90
C ASN A 916 -12.77 16.72 -8.76
N ASP A 917 -12.97 17.61 -9.74
CA ASP A 917 -14.18 18.45 -9.76
C ASP A 917 -15.43 17.61 -9.89
N LEU A 918 -16.48 18.04 -9.19
CA LEU A 918 -17.80 17.46 -9.28
C LEU A 918 -18.66 18.32 -10.19
N VAL A 919 -19.45 17.65 -11.02
CA VAL A 919 -20.40 18.28 -11.91
C VAL A 919 -21.75 17.62 -11.75
N TYR A 920 -22.80 18.42 -11.77
CA TYR A 920 -24.18 17.94 -11.88
C TYR A 920 -24.59 17.89 -13.35
N LEU A 921 -25.40 16.90 -13.70
CA LEU A 921 -25.96 16.72 -15.03
C LEU A 921 -27.46 17.04 -14.99
N PRO A 922 -27.90 18.21 -15.47
CA PRO A 922 -29.32 18.54 -15.52
C PRO A 922 -30.13 17.54 -16.36
N THR A 923 -31.40 17.35 -16.03
CA THR A 923 -32.36 16.62 -16.88
C THR A 923 -32.82 17.49 -18.06
N GLU A 924 -33.42 16.88 -19.08
CA GLU A 924 -33.98 17.65 -20.21
C GLU A 924 -35.01 18.70 -19.75
N GLU A 925 -35.86 18.35 -18.78
CA GLU A 925 -36.83 19.28 -18.19
C GLU A 925 -36.15 20.46 -17.49
N GLU A 926 -35.07 20.21 -16.72
CA GLU A 926 -34.33 21.27 -16.04
C GLU A 926 -33.62 22.21 -17.02
N ILE A 927 -33.11 21.67 -18.13
CA ILE A 927 -32.48 22.45 -19.20
C ILE A 927 -33.52 23.33 -19.89
N ILE A 928 -34.68 22.77 -20.24
CA ILE A 928 -35.78 23.48 -20.92
C ILE A 928 -36.32 24.60 -20.03
N ASN A 929 -36.59 24.28 -18.75
CA ASN A 929 -37.14 25.23 -17.79
C ASN A 929 -36.09 26.22 -17.25
N ARG A 930 -34.80 26.02 -17.57
CA ARG A 930 -33.66 26.77 -17.02
C ARG A 930 -33.68 26.87 -15.49
N ASN A 931 -34.19 25.83 -14.84
CA ASN A 931 -34.36 25.76 -13.40
C ASN A 931 -33.95 24.37 -12.91
N ILE A 932 -33.05 24.32 -11.94
CA ILE A 932 -32.54 23.07 -11.39
C ILE A 932 -33.38 22.69 -10.18
N SER A 933 -33.82 21.44 -10.11
CA SER A 933 -34.61 20.93 -9.00
C SER A 933 -33.74 20.75 -7.76
N ILE A 934 -34.18 21.27 -6.62
CA ILE A 934 -33.52 21.09 -5.32
C ILE A 934 -34.44 20.24 -4.43
N PRO A 935 -33.94 19.18 -3.78
CA PRO A 935 -32.55 18.72 -3.76
C PRO A 935 -32.08 18.06 -5.06
N LEU A 936 -30.80 18.22 -5.40
CA LEU A 936 -30.22 17.59 -6.60
C LEU A 936 -30.30 16.06 -6.53
N ASP A 937 -30.65 15.43 -7.65
CA ASP A 937 -30.48 13.98 -7.82
C ASP A 937 -28.99 13.60 -7.79
N LYS A 938 -28.57 12.97 -6.69
CA LYS A 938 -27.18 12.56 -6.49
C LYS A 938 -26.70 11.56 -7.54
N ASN A 939 -27.59 10.77 -8.14
CA ASN A 939 -27.21 9.81 -9.19
C ASN A 939 -26.75 10.49 -10.48
N ARG A 940 -27.04 11.79 -10.64
CA ARG A 940 -26.61 12.62 -11.78
C ARG A 940 -25.37 13.45 -11.47
N ILE A 941 -24.67 13.18 -10.37
CA ILE A 941 -23.39 13.81 -10.03
C ILE A 941 -22.21 12.96 -10.52
N TYR A 942 -21.31 13.61 -11.26
CA TYR A 942 -20.12 12.98 -11.83
C TYR A 942 -18.86 13.68 -11.37
N LYS A 943 -17.80 12.90 -11.20
CA LYS A 943 -16.44 13.37 -10.90
C LYS A 943 -15.63 13.39 -12.19
N MET A 944 -14.99 14.52 -12.48
CA MET A 944 -14.02 14.63 -13.56
C MET A 944 -12.74 13.86 -13.19
N VAL A 945 -12.27 13.01 -14.10
CA VAL A 945 -11.07 12.17 -13.91
C VAL A 945 -9.87 12.70 -14.69
N SER A 946 -10.08 13.12 -15.94
CA SER A 946 -8.98 13.56 -16.82
C SER A 946 -9.49 14.22 -18.10
N CYS A 947 -8.62 14.98 -18.76
CA CYS A 947 -8.87 15.61 -20.05
C CYS A 947 -7.69 15.48 -21.01
N THR A 948 -7.98 15.45 -22.30
CA THR A 948 -6.99 15.50 -23.40
C THR A 948 -7.63 16.14 -24.63
N GLY A 949 -7.00 17.17 -25.19
CA GLY A 949 -7.55 17.89 -26.34
C GLY A 949 -8.93 18.47 -26.01
N ASN A 950 -9.96 18.09 -26.77
CA ASN A 950 -11.35 18.49 -26.55
C ASN A 950 -12.16 17.45 -25.74
N GLU A 951 -11.53 16.39 -25.25
CA GLU A 951 -12.18 15.31 -24.52
C GLU A 951 -12.03 15.49 -23.01
N SER A 952 -13.13 15.34 -22.29
CA SER A 952 -13.15 15.28 -20.82
C SER A 952 -13.84 14.00 -20.37
N HIS A 953 -13.24 13.33 -19.40
CA HIS A 953 -13.64 12.01 -18.96
C HIS A 953 -14.05 12.03 -17.49
N PHE A 954 -15.12 11.30 -17.18
CA PHE A 954 -15.82 11.33 -15.90
C PHE A 954 -16.15 9.91 -15.42
N ILE A 955 -16.50 9.82 -14.14
CA ILE A 955 -17.13 8.65 -13.50
C ILE A 955 -18.17 9.14 -12.48
N PRO A 956 -19.22 8.37 -12.16
CA PRO A 956 -20.11 8.70 -11.03
C PRO A 956 -19.31 8.95 -9.75
N PHE A 957 -19.68 9.98 -8.99
CA PHE A 957 -18.83 10.50 -7.92
C PHE A 957 -18.51 9.48 -6.82
N TYR A 958 -19.44 8.57 -6.53
CA TYR A 958 -19.28 7.54 -5.50
C TYR A 958 -18.31 6.42 -5.89
N ILE A 959 -17.93 6.28 -7.17
CA ILE A 959 -17.07 5.17 -7.61
C ILE A 959 -15.62 5.39 -7.15
N ALA A 960 -15.11 4.38 -6.44
CA ALA A 960 -13.72 4.31 -6.02
C ALA A 960 -12.87 3.44 -6.96
N ASN A 961 -13.38 2.25 -7.33
CA ASN A 961 -12.68 1.33 -8.23
C ASN A 961 -13.66 0.67 -9.21
N PRO A 962 -13.23 0.36 -10.44
CA PRO A 962 -14.01 -0.44 -11.37
C PRO A 962 -14.14 -1.89 -10.87
N ILE A 963 -15.30 -2.51 -11.08
CA ILE A 963 -15.56 -3.95 -10.92
C ILE A 963 -14.83 -4.71 -12.04
N VAL A 964 -15.01 -4.27 -13.29
CA VAL A 964 -14.31 -4.79 -14.47
C VAL A 964 -13.64 -3.65 -15.18
N LYS A 965 -12.31 -3.77 -15.33
CA LYS A 965 -11.52 -2.76 -16.03
C LYS A 965 -12.01 -2.65 -17.47
N THR A 966 -12.05 -1.43 -17.99
CA THR A 966 -12.47 -1.04 -19.35
C THR A 966 -13.93 -1.29 -19.72
N THR A 967 -14.55 -2.36 -19.23
CA THR A 967 -15.94 -2.70 -19.57
C THR A 967 -16.96 -1.90 -18.78
N GLU A 968 -16.77 -1.73 -17.46
CA GLU A 968 -17.79 -1.08 -16.62
C GLU A 968 -17.91 0.43 -16.92
N LEU A 969 -16.76 1.10 -16.97
CA LEU A 969 -16.66 2.56 -17.00
C LEU A 969 -16.24 3.09 -18.38
N GLY A 970 -16.02 2.21 -19.37
CA GLY A 970 -15.45 2.55 -20.67
C GLY A 970 -13.92 2.51 -20.70
N SER A 971 -13.36 2.81 -21.87
CA SER A 971 -11.92 2.78 -22.15
C SER A 971 -11.10 3.53 -21.09
N ASN A 972 -10.02 2.91 -20.62
CA ASN A 972 -9.18 3.44 -19.53
C ASN A 972 -9.94 3.72 -18.20
N ASN A 973 -11.07 3.03 -17.96
CA ASN A 973 -11.90 3.11 -16.74
C ASN A 973 -12.59 4.47 -16.53
N LYS A 974 -12.99 5.13 -17.61
CA LYS A 974 -13.62 6.45 -17.61
C LYS A 974 -14.35 6.71 -18.93
N ALA A 975 -15.35 7.58 -18.93
CA ALA A 975 -16.16 7.87 -20.12
C ALA A 975 -16.42 9.37 -20.30
N GLN A 976 -16.64 9.81 -21.55
CA GLN A 976 -17.13 11.17 -21.83
C GLN A 976 -18.66 11.28 -21.64
N ARG A 977 -19.37 10.16 -21.75
CA ARG A 977 -20.82 10.07 -21.64
C ARG A 977 -21.25 9.59 -20.26
N ALA A 978 -22.39 10.09 -19.81
CA ALA A 978 -23.09 9.61 -18.63
C ALA A 978 -23.61 8.19 -18.86
N TRP A 979 -23.97 7.49 -17.78
CA TRP A 979 -24.62 6.17 -17.89
C TRP A 979 -26.01 6.23 -18.52
N THR A 980 -26.62 7.41 -18.54
CA THR A 980 -27.88 7.74 -19.21
C THR A 980 -27.69 8.13 -20.69
N GLY A 981 -26.44 8.25 -21.18
CA GLY A 981 -26.09 8.40 -22.60
C GLY A 981 -25.69 9.81 -23.04
N GLU A 982 -26.02 10.84 -22.25
CA GLU A 982 -25.74 12.24 -22.55
C GLU A 982 -24.22 12.52 -22.54
N MET A 983 -23.78 13.48 -23.35
CA MET A 983 -22.39 13.93 -23.35
C MET A 983 -22.17 14.91 -22.19
N ILE A 984 -21.43 14.50 -21.16
CA ILE A 984 -21.37 15.22 -19.88
C ILE A 984 -20.88 16.65 -20.07
N LYS A 985 -19.77 16.86 -20.80
CA LYS A 985 -19.17 18.19 -21.01
C LYS A 985 -20.11 19.22 -21.68
N GLU A 986 -21.09 18.75 -22.45
CA GLU A 986 -22.01 19.63 -23.20
C GLU A 986 -23.07 20.26 -22.31
N ILE A 987 -23.49 19.58 -21.24
CA ILE A 987 -24.64 20.01 -20.43
C ILE A 987 -24.31 20.13 -18.93
N CYS A 988 -23.14 19.66 -18.49
CA CYS A 988 -22.82 19.66 -17.07
C CYS A 988 -22.69 21.08 -16.49
N ILE A 989 -22.91 21.15 -15.18
CA ILE A 989 -22.81 22.35 -14.34
C ILE A 989 -21.84 22.04 -13.18
N PRO A 990 -20.78 22.82 -12.97
CA PRO A 990 -19.88 22.62 -11.83
C PRO A 990 -20.62 22.79 -10.49
N ILE A 991 -20.31 21.92 -9.54
CA ILE A 991 -20.81 22.03 -8.16
C ILE A 991 -19.64 22.06 -7.18
N LYS A 992 -19.69 22.94 -6.19
CA LYS A 992 -18.71 22.97 -5.10
C LYS A 992 -19.26 22.27 -3.88
N VAL A 993 -18.43 21.41 -3.30
CA VAL A 993 -18.76 20.61 -2.13
C VAL A 993 -17.74 20.91 -1.05
N ASP A 994 -18.21 21.19 0.17
CA ASP A 994 -17.33 21.40 1.32
C ASP A 994 -16.67 20.08 1.78
N ARG A 995 -15.86 20.13 2.84
CA ARG A 995 -15.17 18.94 3.36
C ARG A 995 -16.14 17.91 3.96
N LEU A 996 -17.31 18.35 4.41
CA LEU A 996 -18.34 17.53 5.04
C LEU A 996 -19.30 16.90 4.01
N GLY A 997 -19.15 17.24 2.72
CA GLY A 997 -20.01 16.71 1.66
C GLY A 997 -21.25 17.55 1.38
N ASN A 998 -21.38 18.76 1.95
CA ASN A 998 -22.49 19.66 1.66
C ASN A 998 -22.21 20.42 0.36
N ILE A 999 -23.22 20.52 -0.51
CA ILE A 999 -23.13 21.34 -1.72
C ILE A 999 -23.28 22.80 -1.31
N VAL A 1000 -22.24 23.59 -1.52
CA VAL A 1000 -22.18 25.01 -1.12
C VAL A 1000 -22.40 25.97 -2.28
N GLU A 1001 -22.17 25.53 -3.52
CA GLU A 1001 -22.31 26.36 -4.71
C GLU A 1001 -22.67 25.51 -5.93
N ILE A 1002 -23.52 26.06 -6.80
CA ILE A 1002 -23.89 25.49 -8.11
C ILE A 1002 -23.66 26.60 -9.14
N GLU A 1003 -22.69 26.43 -10.03
CA GLU A 1003 -22.27 27.46 -10.99
C GLU A 1003 -23.23 27.53 -12.19
N THR A 1004 -24.41 28.12 -11.98
CA THR A 1004 -25.52 28.17 -12.95
C THR A 1004 -25.45 29.31 -13.98
N LYS A 1005 -24.40 30.15 -13.98
CA LYS A 1005 -24.32 31.36 -14.83
C LYS A 1005 -23.03 31.45 -15.64
#